data_AF-A0A836JVT7-F1
#
_entry.id   AF-A0A836JVT7-F1
#
_cell.length_a   1.000
_cell.length_b   1.000
_cell.length_c   1.000
_cell.angle_alpha   90.00
_cell.angle_beta   90.00
_cell.angle_gamma   90.00
#
_symmetry.space_group_name_H-M   'P 1'
#
loop_
_entity.id
_entity.type
_entity.pdbx_description
1 polymer ?
#
loop_
_entity_poly.entity_id
_entity_poly.type
_entity_poly.pdbx_seq_one_letter_code
_entity_poly.pdbx_strand_id
1 'polypeptide(L)'
;MVIRDEIEKQHRAGVNSLQYDPALHRLYSAGRDSIIRIWNCRNMKEPYIQSMEHHTDWVNDIVLCCSGKNLISASSDTTVKVWNAHKGFCMSTLRTHKDYVKALAYAKDREQVASAGLDKSIFLWDVNTLTALTASNNTVTTSSLSGNRDSIYSLAMNQIGTVIVSGSTEKVLRVWDPRFCTKLMKLRGHTDNIKALVLNRDGTQCLSASSDGTIKLWSLGQQRCVQTFRVHKEGVWALLATDNFSHVISGGRDKRVVMTELSYAERYTVICEEKAPILKMAMTPDQSSIWVATSESTINNWPISQKDWQELGIGDYCDSASNVAGNILRNTEPTQKILGGPAIRHYHILNDKRHVLTKDTEENVALYDVLKACKIEDLGRVDFEQECKKRNKMVYVPNWFNVDLKTGMLTIHLGQDENDCFSAWVSAKETGLAENDAVDQKVNYGNLLLQALLEHWWRPLHADDENEGNGNDGNGPLQHTRGGNPYFSVPSHTPVIFSEVGGRTIYRLLVRDAAGETEGVLLNETVPPWVVNIVVDKNLPQFIKIPFYLLPHASSGVKSLKKDRLIANDFIQVRKVAEHVYDKVLGAGSDSGSVAGGGNTVSSGSPAGDRTNTDSNADNSSLAEEKVELLCNDQVLDPSMDLRTVRHFIWKSSADLTLHYRPVK
;
A
#
# COMPACT_ATOMS: atom_id res chain seq x y z
N MET A 1 5.88 1.80 5.28
CA MET A 1 6.97 1.49 4.32
C MET A 1 6.48 0.48 3.29
N VAL A 2 7.17 0.32 2.16
CA VAL A 2 6.84 -0.70 1.14
C VAL A 2 8.06 -1.59 0.92
N ILE A 3 7.89 -2.91 1.05
CA ILE A 3 8.95 -3.89 0.79
C ILE A 3 8.91 -4.28 -0.69
N ARG A 4 9.95 -3.92 -1.43
CA ARG A 4 10.05 -4.08 -2.89
C ARG A 4 11.50 -4.03 -3.38
N ASP A 5 11.71 -4.36 -4.65
CA ASP A 5 12.98 -4.13 -5.32
C ASP A 5 13.15 -2.65 -5.67
N GLU A 6 14.40 -2.23 -5.88
CA GLU A 6 14.73 -0.84 -6.21
C GLU A 6 14.00 -0.39 -7.48
N ILE A 7 13.96 -1.24 -8.50
CA ILE A 7 13.30 -0.96 -9.78
C ILE A 7 12.26 -2.03 -10.08
N GLU A 8 10.99 -1.69 -9.93
CA GLU A 8 9.86 -2.53 -10.33
C GLU A 8 9.52 -2.29 -11.80
N LYS A 9 10.27 -2.93 -12.71
CA LYS A 9 10.14 -2.72 -14.17
C LYS A 9 8.75 -3.08 -14.72
N GLN A 10 8.08 -4.04 -14.10
CA GLN A 10 6.77 -4.53 -14.51
C GLN A 10 5.69 -4.06 -13.53
N HIS A 11 4.46 -3.92 -14.02
CA HIS A 11 3.33 -3.66 -13.13
C HIS A 11 3.15 -4.81 -12.14
N ARG A 12 2.94 -4.50 -10.86
CA ARG A 12 2.67 -5.47 -9.78
C ARG A 12 1.19 -5.60 -9.47
N ALA A 13 0.32 -4.90 -10.20
CA ALA A 13 -1.13 -4.99 -10.09
C ALA A 13 -1.78 -4.53 -11.42
N GLY A 14 -3.12 -4.55 -11.49
CA GLY A 14 -3.87 -4.14 -12.68
C GLY A 14 -3.59 -2.72 -13.14
N VAL A 15 -3.85 -2.42 -14.42
CA VAL A 15 -3.59 -1.11 -15.03
C VAL A 15 -4.90 -0.36 -15.23
N ASN A 16 -5.06 0.81 -14.61
CA ASN A 16 -6.33 1.55 -14.64
C ASN A 16 -6.47 2.49 -15.84
N SER A 17 -5.36 2.98 -16.40
CA SER A 17 -5.42 3.95 -17.50
C SER A 17 -4.19 3.90 -18.40
N LEU A 18 -4.37 4.31 -19.66
CA LEU A 18 -3.39 4.27 -20.74
C LEU A 18 -3.42 5.58 -21.52
N GLN A 19 -2.26 6.07 -21.94
CA GLN A 19 -2.11 7.18 -22.88
C GLN A 19 -0.99 6.86 -23.89
N TYR A 20 -1.26 7.09 -25.17
CA TYR A 20 -0.28 6.83 -26.24
C TYR A 20 0.25 8.16 -26.79
N ASP A 21 1.57 8.30 -26.82
CA ASP A 21 2.26 9.41 -27.48
C ASP A 21 2.64 9.02 -28.92
N PRO A 22 1.98 9.60 -29.94
CA PRO A 22 2.28 9.34 -31.34
C PRO A 22 3.67 9.79 -31.78
N ALA A 23 4.19 10.87 -31.19
CA ALA A 23 5.44 11.48 -31.65
C ALA A 23 6.65 10.65 -31.22
N LEU A 24 6.61 10.14 -29.98
CA LEU A 24 7.69 9.34 -29.41
C LEU A 24 7.44 7.83 -29.47
N HIS A 25 6.26 7.40 -29.93
CA HIS A 25 5.80 6.01 -29.88
C HIS A 25 5.91 5.40 -28.49
N ARG A 26 5.47 6.17 -27.49
CA ARG A 26 5.50 5.78 -26.08
C ARG A 26 4.10 5.48 -25.57
N LEU A 27 3.96 4.40 -24.83
CA LEU A 27 2.76 4.14 -24.05
C LEU A 27 3.04 4.50 -22.60
N TYR A 28 2.13 5.27 -22.00
CA TYR A 28 2.13 5.55 -20.57
C TYR A 28 1.01 4.74 -19.95
N SER A 29 1.30 4.08 -18.84
CA SER A 29 0.35 3.21 -18.14
C SER A 29 0.30 3.53 -16.66
N ALA A 30 -0.90 3.70 -16.13
CA ALA A 30 -1.18 4.00 -14.73
C ALA A 30 -1.52 2.71 -13.95
N GLY A 31 -0.61 2.26 -13.11
CA GLY A 31 -0.77 1.02 -12.34
C GLY A 31 -1.56 1.21 -11.05
N ARG A 32 -2.28 0.16 -10.65
CA ARG A 32 -2.81 -0.01 -9.28
C ARG A 32 -1.69 -0.25 -8.27
N ASP A 33 -0.47 -0.51 -8.73
CA ASP A 33 0.73 -0.61 -7.90
C ASP A 33 1.34 0.75 -7.52
N SER A 34 0.57 1.83 -7.72
CA SER A 34 0.92 3.24 -7.47
C SER A 34 1.99 3.84 -8.39
N ILE A 35 2.40 3.12 -9.44
CA ILE A 35 3.49 3.54 -10.33
C ILE A 35 2.94 3.81 -11.74
N ILE A 36 3.41 4.91 -12.35
CA ILE A 36 3.20 5.17 -13.78
C ILE A 36 4.44 4.70 -14.52
N ARG A 37 4.27 3.94 -15.60
CA ARG A 37 5.39 3.42 -16.41
C ARG A 37 5.32 3.92 -17.84
N ILE A 38 6.50 4.12 -18.43
CA ILE A 38 6.69 4.53 -19.82
C ILE A 38 7.26 3.34 -20.61
N TRP A 39 6.63 3.03 -21.74
CA TRP A 39 6.99 1.90 -22.60
C TRP A 39 7.32 2.33 -24.02
N ASN A 40 8.32 1.71 -24.62
CA ASN A 40 8.64 1.81 -26.04
C ASN A 40 7.77 0.82 -26.84
N CYS A 41 6.95 1.34 -27.76
CA CYS A 41 6.07 0.51 -28.58
C CYS A 41 6.69 0.09 -29.93
N ARG A 42 7.89 0.61 -30.28
CA ARG A 42 8.61 0.21 -31.50
C ARG A 42 9.48 -1.03 -31.27
N ASN A 43 10.09 -1.14 -30.10
CA ASN A 43 10.95 -2.27 -29.75
C ASN A 43 10.37 -3.05 -28.57
N MET A 44 9.67 -4.15 -28.86
CA MET A 44 9.04 -4.99 -27.86
C MET A 44 9.99 -6.00 -27.19
N LYS A 45 11.27 -6.07 -27.59
CA LYS A 45 12.26 -6.93 -26.92
C LYS A 45 12.58 -6.42 -25.50
N GLU A 46 12.69 -5.11 -25.35
CA GLU A 46 12.88 -4.41 -24.08
C GLU A 46 11.98 -3.17 -24.06
N PRO A 47 10.68 -3.35 -23.78
CA PRO A 47 9.72 -2.25 -23.89
C PRO A 47 9.84 -1.24 -22.75
N TYR A 48 10.42 -1.61 -21.60
CA TYR A 48 10.50 -0.72 -20.43
C TYR A 48 11.46 0.46 -20.67
N ILE A 49 11.00 1.69 -20.41
CA ILE A 49 11.84 2.89 -20.46
C ILE A 49 12.13 3.39 -19.04
N GLN A 50 11.09 3.74 -18.28
CA GLN A 50 11.22 4.40 -16.97
C GLN A 50 9.94 4.26 -16.13
N SER A 51 10.12 4.24 -14.80
CA SER A 51 9.05 4.36 -13.80
C SER A 51 8.98 5.78 -13.24
N MET A 52 7.77 6.31 -13.10
CA MET A 52 7.44 7.60 -12.50
C MET A 52 6.75 7.35 -11.16
N GLU A 53 7.50 7.53 -10.07
CA GLU A 53 7.09 7.10 -8.74
C GLU A 53 6.88 8.30 -7.80
N HIS A 54 5.66 8.46 -7.30
CA HIS A 54 5.36 9.43 -6.24
C HIS A 54 4.02 9.15 -5.57
N HIS A 55 3.04 8.65 -6.33
CA HIS A 55 1.78 8.19 -5.76
C HIS A 55 1.99 7.03 -4.79
N THR A 56 1.11 6.93 -3.80
CA THR A 56 1.17 5.95 -2.69
C THR A 56 -0.03 5.01 -2.67
N ASP A 57 -0.92 5.17 -3.64
CA ASP A 57 -2.10 4.35 -3.88
C ASP A 57 -2.38 4.28 -5.39
N TRP A 58 -3.44 3.60 -5.79
CA TRP A 58 -3.80 3.36 -7.18
C TRP A 58 -3.84 4.65 -7.99
N VAL A 59 -3.10 4.67 -9.10
CA VAL A 59 -3.25 5.73 -10.10
C VAL A 59 -4.48 5.37 -10.93
N ASN A 60 -5.56 6.14 -10.78
CA ASN A 60 -6.85 5.84 -11.38
C ASN A 60 -6.97 6.34 -12.83
N ASP A 61 -6.36 7.49 -13.15
CA ASP A 61 -6.40 8.04 -14.50
C ASP A 61 -5.16 8.88 -14.82
N ILE A 62 -4.83 8.98 -16.11
CA ILE A 62 -3.73 9.79 -16.63
C ILE A 62 -4.13 10.48 -17.93
N VAL A 63 -3.59 11.68 -18.15
CA VAL A 63 -3.75 12.48 -19.35
C VAL A 63 -2.38 12.97 -19.81
N LEU A 64 -2.05 12.76 -21.09
CA LEU A 64 -0.94 13.45 -21.75
C LEU A 64 -1.42 14.78 -22.31
N CYS A 65 -0.68 15.85 -22.04
CA CYS A 65 -1.01 17.21 -22.47
C CYS A 65 0.22 17.93 -23.05
N CYS A 66 0.01 19.11 -23.64
CA CYS A 66 1.05 19.92 -24.27
C CYS A 66 1.91 19.14 -25.29
N SER A 67 1.25 18.38 -26.16
CA SER A 67 1.89 17.51 -27.16
C SER A 67 2.86 16.48 -26.56
N GLY A 68 2.49 15.85 -25.44
CA GLY A 68 3.25 14.76 -24.82
C GLY A 68 4.34 15.21 -23.85
N LYS A 69 4.58 16.53 -23.71
CA LYS A 69 5.60 17.07 -22.80
C LYS A 69 5.24 16.86 -21.32
N ASN A 70 3.96 16.96 -21.01
CA ASN A 70 3.45 16.92 -19.64
C ASN A 70 2.45 15.78 -19.48
N LEU A 71 2.39 15.23 -18.28
CA LEU A 71 1.39 14.25 -17.87
C LEU A 71 0.71 14.74 -16.59
N ILE A 72 -0.60 14.54 -16.51
CA ILE A 72 -1.36 14.75 -15.28
C ILE A 72 -1.94 13.40 -14.84
N SER A 73 -1.85 13.10 -13.56
CA SER A 73 -2.34 11.85 -12.97
C SER A 73 -3.29 12.11 -11.81
N ALA A 74 -4.26 11.22 -11.64
CA ALA A 74 -5.23 11.20 -10.55
C ALA A 74 -5.13 9.90 -9.77
N SER A 75 -5.11 9.95 -8.44
CA SER A 75 -4.86 8.80 -7.58
C SER A 75 -5.85 8.64 -6.44
N SER A 76 -5.94 7.41 -5.92
CA SER A 76 -6.63 7.07 -4.68
C SER A 76 -5.91 7.62 -3.44
N ASP A 77 -4.68 8.14 -3.56
CA ASP A 77 -4.03 8.89 -2.46
C ASP A 77 -4.58 10.32 -2.26
N THR A 78 -5.73 10.61 -2.89
CA THR A 78 -6.46 11.88 -2.90
C THR A 78 -5.73 13.03 -3.60
N THR A 79 -4.65 12.77 -4.34
CA THR A 79 -3.88 13.81 -5.02
C THR A 79 -4.02 13.76 -6.54
N VAL A 80 -3.85 14.93 -7.15
CA VAL A 80 -3.57 15.08 -8.58
C VAL A 80 -2.11 15.51 -8.71
N LYS A 81 -1.33 14.86 -9.57
CA LYS A 81 0.08 15.20 -9.78
C LYS A 81 0.35 15.63 -11.20
N VAL A 82 1.28 16.58 -11.33
CA VAL A 82 1.76 17.13 -12.60
C VAL A 82 3.17 16.63 -12.82
N TRP A 83 3.45 16.12 -14.01
CA TRP A 83 4.70 15.45 -14.31
C TRP A 83 5.32 16.01 -15.59
N ASN A 84 6.64 16.03 -15.61
CA ASN A 84 7.37 16.09 -16.87
C ASN A 84 7.39 14.68 -17.47
N ALA A 85 6.63 14.46 -18.55
CA ALA A 85 6.47 13.13 -19.13
C ALA A 85 7.74 12.65 -19.86
N HIS A 86 8.54 13.57 -20.40
CA HIS A 86 9.77 13.23 -21.11
C HIS A 86 10.91 12.82 -20.18
N LYS A 87 11.04 13.50 -19.04
CA LYS A 87 12.08 13.26 -18.03
C LYS A 87 11.63 12.31 -16.91
N GLY A 88 10.33 12.08 -16.76
CA GLY A 88 9.76 11.10 -15.85
C GLY A 88 9.79 11.47 -14.37
N PHE A 89 9.66 12.76 -14.01
CA PHE A 89 9.59 13.19 -12.60
C PHE A 89 8.35 14.04 -12.30
N CYS A 90 7.94 14.03 -11.03
CA CYS A 90 6.81 14.80 -10.53
C CYS A 90 7.23 16.26 -10.29
N MET A 91 6.52 17.20 -10.89
CA MET A 91 6.75 18.64 -10.75
C MET A 91 5.92 19.25 -9.62
N SER A 92 4.68 18.81 -9.43
CA SER A 92 3.76 19.41 -8.45
C SER A 92 2.70 18.42 -7.98
N THR A 93 2.22 18.61 -6.75
CA THR A 93 1.16 17.80 -6.13
C THR A 93 0.02 18.70 -5.67
N LEU A 94 -1.14 18.54 -6.30
CA LEU A 94 -2.37 19.26 -5.99
C LEU A 94 -3.18 18.45 -4.97
N ARG A 95 -3.46 19.06 -3.82
CA ARG A 95 -4.08 18.40 -2.66
C ARG A 95 -5.49 18.94 -2.33
N THR A 96 -6.25 19.29 -3.37
CA THR A 96 -7.59 19.89 -3.23
C THR A 96 -8.71 18.88 -3.02
N HIS A 97 -8.56 17.68 -3.58
CA HIS A 97 -9.52 16.60 -3.40
C HIS A 97 -9.46 16.02 -1.98
N LYS A 98 -10.62 15.62 -1.47
CA LYS A 98 -10.79 15.10 -0.10
C LYS A 98 -10.98 13.59 -0.02
N ASP A 99 -11.05 12.94 -1.17
CA ASP A 99 -11.26 11.50 -1.33
C ASP A 99 -10.63 11.08 -2.67
N TYR A 100 -10.74 9.81 -3.06
CA TYR A 100 -10.06 9.24 -4.21
C TYR A 100 -10.41 9.99 -5.50
N VAL A 101 -9.39 10.43 -6.24
CA VAL A 101 -9.56 11.06 -7.54
C VAL A 101 -9.66 9.96 -8.59
N LYS A 102 -10.82 9.85 -9.26
CA LYS A 102 -11.15 8.69 -10.10
C LYS A 102 -11.02 8.95 -11.60
N ALA A 103 -11.18 10.19 -12.05
CA ALA A 103 -11.24 10.51 -13.46
C ALA A 103 -10.60 11.87 -13.78
N LEU A 104 -9.98 11.93 -14.95
CA LEU A 104 -9.49 13.16 -15.56
C LEU A 104 -10.21 13.40 -16.89
N ALA A 105 -10.33 14.66 -17.27
CA ALA A 105 -10.80 15.07 -18.59
C ALA A 105 -9.91 16.19 -19.14
N TYR A 106 -9.78 16.27 -20.46
CA TYR A 106 -8.82 17.18 -21.10
C TYR A 106 -9.41 17.85 -22.35
N ALA A 107 -9.30 19.18 -22.42
CA ALA A 107 -9.52 19.97 -23.62
C ALA A 107 -8.18 20.40 -24.20
N LYS A 108 -7.80 19.76 -25.30
CA LYS A 108 -6.52 19.98 -25.99
C LYS A 108 -6.33 21.41 -26.47
N ASP A 109 -7.36 22.02 -27.07
CA ASP A 109 -7.22 23.33 -27.72
C ASP A 109 -7.01 24.48 -26.71
N ARG A 110 -7.35 24.24 -25.43
CA ARG A 110 -7.17 25.20 -24.33
C ARG A 110 -6.08 24.79 -23.34
N GLU A 111 -5.50 23.61 -23.50
CA GLU A 111 -4.63 22.98 -22.51
C GLU A 111 -5.26 23.01 -21.10
N GLN A 112 -6.54 22.64 -21.01
CA GLN A 112 -7.31 22.64 -19.76
C GLN A 112 -7.62 21.20 -19.33
N VAL A 113 -7.34 20.89 -18.06
CA VAL A 113 -7.66 19.60 -17.45
C VAL A 113 -8.71 19.77 -16.35
N ALA A 114 -9.57 18.79 -16.21
CA ALA A 114 -10.48 18.66 -15.09
C ALA A 114 -10.22 17.37 -14.30
N SER A 115 -10.36 17.42 -12.99
CA SER A 115 -10.23 16.25 -12.11
C SER A 115 -11.50 16.05 -11.29
N ALA A 116 -11.91 14.79 -11.10
CA ALA A 116 -13.11 14.44 -10.35
C ALA A 116 -12.93 13.14 -9.57
N GLY A 117 -13.65 13.01 -8.45
CA GLY A 117 -13.48 11.88 -7.55
C GLY A 117 -14.68 11.54 -6.68
N LEU A 118 -14.41 10.72 -5.66
CA LEU A 118 -15.41 10.25 -4.71
C LEU A 118 -15.92 11.36 -3.78
N ASP A 119 -15.16 12.46 -3.65
CA ASP A 119 -15.52 13.68 -2.93
C ASP A 119 -16.58 14.53 -3.64
N LYS A 120 -17.12 14.04 -4.77
CA LYS A 120 -18.22 14.63 -5.55
C LYS A 120 -17.86 15.97 -6.18
N SER A 121 -16.60 16.38 -6.08
CA SER A 121 -16.10 17.67 -6.55
C SER A 121 -15.46 17.51 -7.92
N ILE A 122 -15.55 18.55 -8.73
CA ILE A 122 -14.82 18.66 -10.00
C ILE A 122 -14.00 19.95 -9.93
N PHE A 123 -12.69 19.85 -10.15
CA PHE A 123 -11.80 21.00 -10.24
C PHE A 123 -11.29 21.17 -11.66
N LEU A 124 -11.17 22.42 -12.10
CA LEU A 124 -10.60 22.81 -13.39
C LEU A 124 -9.22 23.40 -13.20
N TRP A 125 -8.31 23.04 -14.09
CA TRP A 125 -6.91 23.38 -14.05
C TRP A 125 -6.42 23.82 -15.43
N ASP A 126 -5.74 24.96 -15.49
CA ASP A 126 -4.96 25.34 -16.66
C ASP A 126 -3.58 24.68 -16.57
N VAL A 127 -3.24 23.85 -17.56
CA VAL A 127 -1.98 23.09 -17.57
C VAL A 127 -0.79 24.05 -17.62
N ASN A 128 -0.89 25.16 -18.36
CA ASN A 128 0.22 26.10 -18.48
C ASN A 128 0.55 26.73 -17.13
N THR A 129 -0.47 27.19 -16.40
CA THR A 129 -0.33 27.68 -15.02
C THR A 129 0.30 26.62 -14.11
N LEU A 130 -0.17 25.37 -14.17
CA LEU A 130 0.37 24.27 -13.36
C LEU A 130 1.85 23.98 -13.65
N THR A 131 2.26 24.06 -14.90
CA THR A 131 3.66 23.78 -15.31
C THR A 131 4.62 24.94 -15.02
N ALA A 132 4.08 26.14 -14.78
CA ALA A 132 4.84 27.34 -14.43
C ALA A 132 5.03 27.52 -12.92
N LEU A 133 4.54 26.58 -12.09
CA LEU A 133 4.71 26.63 -10.64
C LEU A 133 6.18 26.47 -10.26
N THR A 134 6.62 27.31 -9.33
CA THR A 134 7.98 27.32 -8.77
C THR A 134 7.91 27.45 -7.26
N ALA A 135 9.05 27.35 -6.55
CA ALA A 135 9.10 27.59 -5.11
C ALA A 135 8.59 29.00 -4.72
N SER A 136 8.80 30.01 -5.58
CA SER A 136 8.33 31.38 -5.37
C SER A 136 6.91 31.65 -5.88
N ASN A 137 6.40 30.83 -6.81
CA ASN A 137 5.04 30.91 -7.33
C ASN A 137 4.33 29.56 -7.15
N ASN A 138 3.88 29.29 -5.92
CA ASN A 138 3.29 28.03 -5.51
C ASN A 138 1.77 28.09 -5.31
N THR A 139 1.14 29.21 -5.65
CA THR A 139 -0.32 29.40 -5.51
C THR A 139 -1.05 29.01 -6.79
N VAL A 140 -2.13 28.23 -6.65
CA VAL A 140 -2.98 27.83 -7.77
C VAL A 140 -4.41 28.24 -7.48
N THR A 141 -4.99 29.05 -8.35
CA THR A 141 -6.41 29.40 -8.29
C THR A 141 -7.24 28.22 -8.80
N THR A 142 -8.18 27.76 -7.98
CA THR A 142 -9.03 26.61 -8.32
C THR A 142 -10.41 27.08 -8.75
N SER A 143 -10.89 26.60 -9.89
CA SER A 143 -12.29 26.72 -10.28
C SER A 143 -12.97 25.38 -10.04
N SER A 144 -14.17 25.39 -9.45
CA SER A 144 -14.90 24.15 -9.14
C SER A 144 -16.29 24.13 -9.75
N LEU A 145 -16.72 22.95 -10.19
CA LEU A 145 -18.07 22.73 -10.70
C LEU A 145 -18.91 22.02 -9.63
N SER A 146 -19.97 22.70 -9.19
CA SER A 146 -20.88 22.16 -8.18
C SER A 146 -22.07 21.43 -8.81
N GLY A 147 -22.69 20.55 -8.02
CA GLY A 147 -24.03 20.01 -8.29
C GLY A 147 -24.14 18.49 -8.31
N ASN A 148 -23.04 17.74 -8.41
CA ASN A 148 -23.05 16.28 -8.25
C ASN A 148 -23.53 15.92 -6.83
N ARG A 149 -24.42 14.93 -6.71
CA ARG A 149 -24.95 14.49 -5.41
C ARG A 149 -24.22 13.26 -4.87
N ASP A 150 -23.51 12.57 -5.75
CA ASP A 150 -22.88 11.29 -5.46
C ASP A 150 -21.50 11.18 -6.13
N SER A 151 -20.74 10.15 -5.77
CA SER A 151 -19.35 9.94 -6.16
C SER A 151 -19.17 9.84 -7.68
N ILE A 152 -18.18 10.55 -8.21
CA ILE A 152 -17.92 10.66 -9.66
C ILE A 152 -16.92 9.58 -10.08
N TYR A 153 -17.24 8.84 -11.15
CA TYR A 153 -16.43 7.75 -11.66
C TYR A 153 -15.89 8.00 -13.07
N SER A 154 -16.50 8.92 -13.82
CA SER A 154 -16.05 9.28 -15.17
C SER A 154 -16.23 10.76 -15.44
N LEU A 155 -15.34 11.28 -16.28
CA LEU A 155 -15.31 12.68 -16.67
C LEU A 155 -14.87 12.75 -18.14
N ALA A 156 -15.50 13.63 -18.91
CA ALA A 156 -15.09 13.91 -20.29
C ALA A 156 -15.25 15.40 -20.59
N MET A 157 -14.34 15.94 -21.40
CA MET A 157 -14.38 17.30 -21.92
C MET A 157 -14.17 17.22 -23.43
N ASN A 158 -14.86 18.07 -24.19
CA ASN A 158 -14.64 18.13 -25.63
C ASN A 158 -13.33 18.87 -25.94
N GLN A 159 -12.76 18.63 -27.13
CA GLN A 159 -11.45 19.15 -27.50
C GLN A 159 -11.34 20.69 -27.42
N ILE A 160 -12.42 21.39 -27.76
CA ILE A 160 -12.50 22.87 -27.76
C ILE A 160 -12.61 23.44 -26.34
N GLY A 161 -13.01 22.63 -25.35
CA GLY A 161 -13.19 23.05 -23.96
C GLY A 161 -14.42 23.94 -23.75
N THR A 162 -15.55 23.57 -24.37
CA THR A 162 -16.85 24.25 -24.25
C THR A 162 -17.86 23.45 -23.43
N VAL A 163 -17.65 22.14 -23.30
CA VAL A 163 -18.55 21.21 -22.62
C VAL A 163 -17.74 20.24 -21.78
N ILE A 164 -18.16 20.08 -20.52
CA ILE A 164 -17.69 19.01 -19.64
C ILE A 164 -18.88 18.20 -19.13
N VAL A 165 -18.72 16.88 -19.10
CA VAL A 165 -19.73 15.92 -18.65
C VAL A 165 -19.16 15.05 -17.53
N SER A 166 -19.94 14.84 -16.47
CA SER A 166 -19.63 13.88 -15.41
C SER A 166 -20.58 12.69 -15.39
N GLY A 167 -20.04 11.53 -15.04
CA GLY A 167 -20.77 10.29 -14.81
C GLY A 167 -20.51 9.78 -13.40
N SER A 168 -21.58 9.42 -12.70
CA SER A 168 -21.55 9.08 -11.27
C SER A 168 -22.49 7.94 -10.93
N THR A 169 -22.47 7.51 -9.67
CA THR A 169 -23.45 6.61 -9.07
C THR A 169 -24.85 7.25 -8.95
N GLU A 170 -25.00 8.55 -9.24
CA GLU A 170 -26.32 9.21 -9.39
C GLU A 170 -27.07 8.72 -10.64
N LYS A 171 -26.40 7.98 -11.56
CA LYS A 171 -26.99 7.41 -12.79
C LYS A 171 -27.45 8.47 -13.81
N VAL A 172 -27.13 9.73 -13.56
CA VAL A 172 -27.47 10.90 -14.36
C VAL A 172 -26.18 11.55 -14.83
N LEU A 173 -26.08 11.84 -16.12
CA LEU A 173 -24.97 12.64 -16.63
C LEU A 173 -25.28 14.11 -16.34
N ARG A 174 -24.29 14.83 -15.84
CA ARG A 174 -24.40 16.27 -15.62
C ARG A 174 -23.45 16.99 -16.55
N VAL A 175 -23.89 18.11 -17.07
CA VAL A 175 -23.18 18.84 -18.13
C VAL A 175 -23.00 20.29 -17.70
N TRP A 176 -21.80 20.83 -17.90
CA TRP A 176 -21.47 22.23 -17.62
C TRP A 176 -20.71 22.86 -18.78
N ASP A 177 -20.70 24.19 -18.79
CA ASP A 177 -19.72 24.99 -19.52
C ASP A 177 -18.53 25.26 -18.59
N PRO A 178 -17.32 24.76 -18.89
CA PRO A 178 -16.16 24.93 -18.02
C PRO A 178 -15.62 26.38 -18.01
N ARG A 179 -16.06 27.24 -18.92
CA ARG A 179 -15.58 28.64 -19.05
C ARG A 179 -16.25 29.56 -18.06
N PHE A 180 -17.54 29.33 -17.82
CA PHE A 180 -18.38 30.12 -16.93
C PHE A 180 -18.79 29.35 -15.68
N CYS A 181 -18.38 28.07 -15.56
CA CYS A 181 -18.78 27.16 -14.51
C CYS A 181 -20.31 27.01 -14.37
N THR A 182 -21.05 27.18 -15.47
CA THR A 182 -22.51 27.14 -15.49
C THR A 182 -23.04 25.75 -15.78
N LYS A 183 -24.11 25.36 -15.08
CA LYS A 183 -24.83 24.10 -15.32
C LYS A 183 -25.64 24.25 -16.62
N LEU A 184 -25.46 23.33 -17.55
CA LEU A 184 -26.19 23.32 -18.83
C LEU A 184 -27.41 22.40 -18.77
N MET A 185 -27.23 21.13 -18.42
CA MET A 185 -28.31 20.13 -18.45
C MET A 185 -28.02 18.91 -17.57
N LYS A 186 -29.05 18.07 -17.41
CA LYS A 186 -28.97 16.74 -16.78
C LYS A 186 -29.58 15.71 -17.71
N LEU A 187 -28.85 14.66 -18.03
CA LEU A 187 -29.30 13.61 -18.93
C LEU A 187 -29.61 12.34 -18.14
N ARG A 188 -30.89 11.94 -18.13
CA ARG A 188 -31.38 10.75 -17.43
C ARG A 188 -31.59 9.62 -18.43
N GLY A 189 -31.22 8.40 -18.02
CA GLY A 189 -31.53 7.20 -18.81
C GLY A 189 -30.70 5.96 -18.48
N HIS A 190 -29.54 6.10 -17.84
CA HIS A 190 -28.83 4.97 -17.26
C HIS A 190 -29.48 4.49 -15.97
N THR A 191 -29.34 3.20 -15.66
CA THR A 191 -29.92 2.58 -14.47
C THR A 191 -28.87 2.20 -13.41
N ASP A 192 -27.59 2.43 -13.72
CA ASP A 192 -26.47 2.18 -12.82
C ASP A 192 -25.30 3.16 -13.06
N ASN A 193 -24.22 3.03 -12.28
CA ASN A 193 -23.03 3.90 -12.29
C ASN A 193 -22.42 4.06 -13.69
N ILE A 194 -22.09 5.29 -14.06
CA ILE A 194 -21.53 5.65 -15.37
C ILE A 194 -20.01 5.72 -15.26
N LYS A 195 -19.31 4.81 -15.93
CA LYS A 195 -17.86 4.60 -15.76
C LYS A 195 -16.98 5.04 -16.93
N ALA A 196 -17.56 5.30 -18.10
CA ALA A 196 -16.82 5.94 -19.18
C ALA A 196 -17.69 6.93 -19.95
N LEU A 197 -17.04 7.99 -20.42
CA LEU A 197 -17.63 9.08 -21.18
C LEU A 197 -16.69 9.47 -22.31
N VAL A 198 -17.24 9.76 -23.48
CA VAL A 198 -16.53 10.33 -24.63
C VAL A 198 -17.39 11.43 -25.24
N LEU A 199 -16.78 12.55 -25.60
CA LEU A 199 -17.44 13.65 -26.32
C LEU A 199 -16.87 13.75 -27.73
N ASN A 200 -17.72 14.11 -28.69
CA ASN A 200 -17.22 14.51 -30.00
C ASN A 200 -16.51 15.87 -29.92
N ARG A 201 -15.72 16.22 -30.95
CA ARG A 201 -14.89 17.43 -30.97
C ARG A 201 -15.67 18.71 -30.65
N ASP A 202 -16.85 18.87 -31.26
CA ASP A 202 -17.67 20.08 -31.14
C ASP A 202 -18.50 20.13 -29.84
N GLY A 203 -18.55 19.03 -29.08
CA GLY A 203 -19.35 18.94 -27.86
C GLY A 203 -20.86 18.97 -28.13
N THR A 204 -21.31 18.42 -29.26
CA THR A 204 -22.73 18.32 -29.63
C THR A 204 -23.31 16.94 -29.31
N GLN A 205 -22.46 15.91 -29.23
CA GLN A 205 -22.83 14.53 -28.92
C GLN A 205 -21.94 13.96 -27.82
N CYS A 206 -22.51 13.07 -27.01
CA CYS A 206 -21.82 12.35 -25.94
C CYS A 206 -22.12 10.86 -26.02
N LEU A 207 -21.09 10.03 -25.84
CA LEU A 207 -21.23 8.61 -25.58
C LEU A 207 -20.99 8.35 -24.09
N SER A 208 -21.82 7.50 -23.50
CA SER A 208 -21.66 7.06 -22.11
C SER A 208 -21.81 5.55 -21.98
N ALA A 209 -21.02 4.96 -21.10
CA ALA A 209 -21.06 3.56 -20.74
C ALA A 209 -21.30 3.40 -19.24
N SER A 210 -22.13 2.43 -18.89
CA SER A 210 -22.56 2.21 -17.51
C SER A 210 -22.40 0.75 -17.09
N SER A 211 -22.32 0.57 -15.77
CA SER A 211 -22.43 -0.72 -15.10
C SER A 211 -23.76 -1.44 -15.41
N ASP A 212 -24.76 -0.76 -15.97
CA ASP A 212 -26.01 -1.36 -16.45
C ASP A 212 -25.86 -2.18 -17.74
N GLY A 213 -24.64 -2.27 -18.30
CA GLY A 213 -24.33 -3.03 -19.50
C GLY A 213 -24.69 -2.33 -20.80
N THR A 214 -25.13 -1.06 -20.74
CA THR A 214 -25.51 -0.29 -21.93
C THR A 214 -24.52 0.81 -22.27
N ILE A 215 -24.45 1.11 -23.57
CA ILE A 215 -23.81 2.30 -24.10
C ILE A 215 -24.91 3.21 -24.64
N LYS A 216 -24.85 4.50 -24.36
CA LYS A 216 -25.85 5.48 -24.82
C LYS A 216 -25.21 6.60 -25.61
N LEU A 217 -25.81 6.93 -26.75
CA LEU A 217 -25.52 8.13 -27.53
C LEU A 217 -26.51 9.21 -27.14
N TRP A 218 -26.00 10.39 -26.82
CA TRP A 218 -26.78 11.56 -26.39
C TRP A 218 -26.59 12.70 -27.38
N SER A 219 -27.67 13.38 -27.72
CA SER A 219 -27.62 14.68 -28.38
C SER A 219 -27.72 15.75 -27.30
N LEU A 220 -26.68 16.58 -27.17
CA LEU A 220 -26.66 17.67 -26.19
C LEU A 220 -27.56 18.83 -26.62
N GLY A 221 -27.70 19.07 -27.93
CA GLY A 221 -28.66 20.06 -28.44
C GLY A 221 -30.12 19.68 -28.18
N GLN A 222 -30.47 18.40 -28.32
CA GLN A 222 -31.82 17.89 -28.04
C GLN A 222 -32.03 17.47 -26.58
N GLN A 223 -30.96 17.48 -25.76
CA GLN A 223 -30.95 17.10 -24.35
C GLN A 223 -31.56 15.71 -24.06
N ARG A 224 -31.36 14.75 -24.97
CA ARG A 224 -31.96 13.40 -24.85
C ARG A 224 -31.03 12.30 -25.33
N CYS A 225 -31.34 11.08 -24.90
CA CYS A 225 -30.75 9.88 -25.46
C CYS A 225 -31.30 9.68 -26.88
N VAL A 226 -30.39 9.51 -27.84
CA VAL A 226 -30.71 9.23 -29.25
C VAL A 226 -30.76 7.73 -29.49
N GLN A 227 -29.77 6.99 -28.94
CA GLN A 227 -29.62 5.56 -29.19
C GLN A 227 -29.06 4.84 -27.96
N THR A 228 -29.43 3.57 -27.77
CA THR A 228 -28.91 2.69 -26.72
C THR A 228 -28.42 1.39 -27.35
N PHE A 229 -27.15 1.07 -27.14
CA PHE A 229 -26.50 -0.15 -27.61
C PHE A 229 -26.39 -1.16 -26.46
N ARG A 230 -26.72 -2.43 -26.73
CA ARG A 230 -26.73 -3.53 -25.76
C ARG A 230 -25.87 -4.69 -26.25
N VAL A 231 -24.60 -4.38 -26.50
CA VAL A 231 -23.63 -5.35 -27.04
C VAL A 231 -22.88 -6.12 -25.95
N HIS A 232 -22.94 -5.64 -24.70
CA HIS A 232 -22.29 -6.25 -23.54
C HIS A 232 -23.31 -6.95 -22.63
N LYS A 233 -22.87 -8.02 -21.95
CA LYS A 233 -23.71 -8.78 -21.00
C LYS A 233 -23.58 -8.29 -19.56
N GLU A 234 -22.49 -7.60 -19.27
CA GLU A 234 -22.17 -7.03 -17.96
C GLU A 234 -21.76 -5.55 -18.10
N GLY A 235 -21.43 -4.91 -16.99
CA GLY A 235 -21.09 -3.49 -16.96
C GLY A 235 -19.96 -3.08 -17.91
N VAL A 236 -20.17 -1.99 -18.63
CA VAL A 236 -19.21 -1.40 -19.58
C VAL A 236 -18.42 -0.29 -18.89
N TRP A 237 -17.09 -0.38 -18.93
CA TRP A 237 -16.20 0.45 -18.09
C TRP A 237 -15.24 1.32 -18.88
N ALA A 238 -14.98 1.00 -20.15
CA ALA A 238 -14.08 1.74 -21.02
C ALA A 238 -14.74 2.01 -22.37
N LEU A 239 -14.50 3.21 -22.90
CA LEU A 239 -14.97 3.65 -24.22
C LEU A 239 -13.84 4.37 -24.97
N LEU A 240 -13.81 4.17 -26.28
CA LEU A 240 -13.10 4.99 -27.25
C LEU A 240 -14.05 5.30 -28.41
N ALA A 241 -13.87 6.45 -29.06
CA ALA A 241 -14.56 6.76 -30.31
C ALA A 241 -13.52 7.07 -31.39
N THR A 242 -13.88 6.83 -32.64
CA THR A 242 -13.06 7.26 -33.78
C THR A 242 -13.08 8.79 -33.91
N ASP A 243 -12.08 9.35 -34.59
CA ASP A 243 -11.96 10.81 -34.78
C ASP A 243 -13.18 11.43 -35.48
N ASN A 244 -13.79 10.69 -36.41
CA ASN A 244 -15.02 11.10 -37.11
C ASN A 244 -16.30 10.79 -36.32
N PHE A 245 -16.19 10.24 -35.10
CA PHE A 245 -17.30 9.88 -34.22
C PHE A 245 -18.35 8.98 -34.91
N SER A 246 -17.89 8.03 -35.74
CA SER A 246 -18.76 7.09 -36.46
C SER A 246 -18.86 5.73 -35.78
N HIS A 247 -17.80 5.33 -35.06
CA HIS A 247 -17.72 4.07 -34.36
C HIS A 247 -17.33 4.28 -32.90
N VAL A 248 -17.79 3.37 -32.06
CA VAL A 248 -17.40 3.28 -30.65
C VAL A 248 -16.75 1.93 -30.39
N ILE A 249 -15.64 1.93 -29.68
CA ILE A 249 -15.01 0.73 -29.15
C ILE A 249 -15.26 0.68 -27.65
N SER A 250 -15.80 -0.42 -27.16
CA SER A 250 -16.24 -0.59 -25.79
C SER A 250 -15.70 -1.86 -25.16
N GLY A 251 -15.48 -1.80 -23.85
CA GLY A 251 -15.00 -2.93 -23.06
C GLY A 251 -15.37 -2.77 -21.58
N GLY A 252 -15.42 -3.89 -20.86
CA GLY A 252 -15.74 -3.84 -19.44
C GLY A 252 -15.62 -5.19 -18.76
N ARG A 253 -16.60 -5.47 -17.88
CA ARG A 253 -16.58 -6.61 -16.97
C ARG A 253 -16.66 -7.97 -17.67
N ASP A 254 -17.37 -8.02 -18.80
CA ASP A 254 -17.52 -9.23 -19.63
C ASP A 254 -16.29 -9.56 -20.48
N LYS A 255 -15.20 -8.78 -20.34
CA LYS A 255 -13.88 -9.01 -20.93
C LYS A 255 -13.83 -8.93 -22.47
N ARG A 256 -14.94 -8.61 -23.14
CA ARG A 256 -14.96 -8.47 -24.60
C ARG A 256 -14.61 -7.05 -24.99
N VAL A 257 -13.80 -6.89 -26.03
CA VAL A 257 -13.64 -5.61 -26.73
C VAL A 257 -14.53 -5.63 -27.96
N VAL A 258 -15.47 -4.72 -28.04
CA VAL A 258 -16.49 -4.66 -29.09
C VAL A 258 -16.41 -3.34 -29.83
N MET A 259 -16.41 -3.38 -31.16
CA MET A 259 -16.53 -2.20 -32.01
C MET A 259 -17.94 -2.14 -32.59
N THR A 260 -18.62 -1.01 -32.42
CA THR A 260 -20.02 -0.80 -32.82
C THR A 260 -20.13 0.43 -33.71
N GLU A 261 -20.87 0.33 -34.81
CA GLU A 261 -21.20 1.48 -35.65
C GLU A 261 -22.32 2.31 -34.98
N LEU A 262 -22.11 3.61 -34.83
CA LEU A 262 -23.07 4.46 -34.11
C LEU A 262 -24.39 4.66 -34.88
N SER A 263 -24.34 4.59 -36.21
CA SER A 263 -25.51 4.75 -37.08
C SER A 263 -26.49 3.57 -36.96
N TYR A 264 -26.00 2.37 -36.64
CA TYR A 264 -26.79 1.14 -36.63
C TYR A 264 -26.49 0.28 -35.40
N ALA A 265 -27.41 0.26 -34.43
CA ALA A 265 -27.18 -0.41 -33.14
C ALA A 265 -26.88 -1.91 -33.21
N GLU A 266 -27.31 -2.58 -34.29
CA GLU A 266 -27.15 -4.01 -34.50
C GLU A 266 -25.83 -4.37 -35.20
N ARG A 267 -25.12 -3.37 -35.75
CA ARG A 267 -23.85 -3.55 -36.46
C ARG A 267 -22.67 -3.40 -35.49
N TYR A 268 -22.19 -4.54 -35.00
CA TYR A 268 -21.01 -4.60 -34.15
C TYR A 268 -20.17 -5.84 -34.43
N THR A 269 -18.88 -5.77 -34.10
CA THR A 269 -17.91 -6.85 -34.22
C THR A 269 -17.13 -7.01 -32.91
N VAL A 270 -16.74 -8.23 -32.57
CA VAL A 270 -15.95 -8.52 -31.37
C VAL A 270 -14.48 -8.61 -31.77
N ILE A 271 -13.68 -7.63 -31.34
CA ILE A 271 -12.25 -7.54 -31.67
C ILE A 271 -11.48 -8.67 -30.98
N CYS A 272 -11.67 -8.81 -29.67
CA CYS A 272 -10.99 -9.81 -28.85
C CYS A 272 -11.78 -10.08 -27.56
N GLU A 273 -11.38 -11.14 -26.87
CA GLU A 273 -11.81 -11.47 -25.50
C GLU A 273 -10.57 -11.57 -24.62
N GLU A 274 -10.50 -10.69 -23.62
CA GLU A 274 -9.41 -10.63 -22.65
C GLU A 274 -9.55 -11.69 -21.56
N LYS A 275 -8.44 -11.99 -20.90
CA LYS A 275 -8.46 -12.94 -19.76
C LYS A 275 -9.11 -12.35 -18.51
N ALA A 276 -9.13 -11.02 -18.40
CA ALA A 276 -9.58 -10.30 -17.23
C ALA A 276 -10.43 -9.07 -17.62
N PRO A 277 -11.27 -8.54 -16.70
CA PRO A 277 -12.08 -7.35 -16.93
C PRO A 277 -11.28 -6.16 -17.45
N ILE A 278 -11.80 -5.50 -18.49
CA ILE A 278 -11.17 -4.36 -19.17
C ILE A 278 -11.41 -3.08 -18.36
N LEU A 279 -10.35 -2.32 -18.11
CA LEU A 279 -10.40 -1.08 -17.33
C LEU A 279 -10.23 0.18 -18.20
N LYS A 280 -9.35 0.13 -19.20
CA LYS A 280 -9.11 1.22 -20.14
C LYS A 280 -8.57 0.67 -21.46
N MET A 281 -8.73 1.45 -22.52
CA MET A 281 -8.16 1.17 -23.81
C MET A 281 -7.50 2.43 -24.38
N ALA A 282 -6.50 2.26 -25.23
CA ALA A 282 -5.88 3.33 -26.01
C ALA A 282 -5.64 2.88 -27.45
N MET A 283 -6.22 3.59 -28.41
CA MET A 283 -6.08 3.27 -29.83
C MET A 283 -4.78 3.88 -30.39
N THR A 284 -4.15 3.20 -31.34
CA THR A 284 -3.01 3.79 -32.06
C THR A 284 -3.47 4.90 -33.02
N PRO A 285 -2.60 5.87 -33.34
CA PRO A 285 -2.98 7.04 -34.15
C PRO A 285 -3.46 6.69 -35.56
N ASP A 286 -2.97 5.59 -36.11
CA ASP A 286 -3.34 5.02 -37.40
C ASP A 286 -4.61 4.13 -37.33
N GLN A 287 -5.19 3.96 -36.14
CA GLN A 287 -6.36 3.13 -35.86
C GLN A 287 -6.19 1.66 -36.31
N SER A 288 -4.95 1.18 -36.39
CA SER A 288 -4.60 -0.19 -36.80
C SER A 288 -4.56 -1.18 -35.64
N SER A 289 -4.51 -0.69 -34.39
CA SER A 289 -4.49 -1.53 -33.20
C SER A 289 -4.99 -0.80 -31.97
N ILE A 290 -5.25 -1.57 -30.91
CA ILE A 290 -5.73 -1.08 -29.63
C ILE A 290 -4.97 -1.71 -28.48
N TRP A 291 -4.40 -0.87 -27.62
CA TRP A 291 -3.86 -1.27 -26.34
C TRP A 291 -4.98 -1.41 -25.32
N VAL A 292 -4.98 -2.51 -24.59
CA VAL A 292 -6.02 -2.88 -23.62
C VAL A 292 -5.38 -3.12 -22.27
N ALA A 293 -5.86 -2.38 -21.27
CA ALA A 293 -5.49 -2.51 -19.87
C ALA A 293 -6.62 -3.21 -19.10
N THR A 294 -6.25 -4.15 -18.25
CA THR A 294 -7.20 -5.00 -17.51
C THR A 294 -6.93 -4.96 -16.01
N SER A 295 -7.70 -5.72 -15.23
CA SER A 295 -7.41 -5.93 -13.81
C SER A 295 -6.13 -6.74 -13.53
N GLU A 296 -5.53 -7.33 -14.56
CA GLU A 296 -4.21 -7.97 -14.51
C GLU A 296 -3.10 -6.99 -14.90
N SER A 297 -1.87 -7.34 -14.52
CA SER A 297 -0.69 -6.48 -14.72
C SER A 297 -0.17 -6.43 -16.16
N THR A 298 -0.55 -7.39 -17.01
CA THR A 298 -0.14 -7.46 -18.42
C THR A 298 -1.01 -6.54 -19.27
N ILE A 299 -0.39 -5.81 -20.20
CA ILE A 299 -1.06 -4.94 -21.18
C ILE A 299 -0.91 -5.56 -22.56
N ASN A 300 -2.03 -5.75 -23.26
CA ASN A 300 -2.05 -6.38 -24.58
C ASN A 300 -2.35 -5.35 -25.68
N ASN A 301 -1.77 -5.52 -26.85
CA ASN A 301 -2.13 -4.79 -28.06
C ASN A 301 -2.83 -5.74 -29.03
N TRP A 302 -4.00 -5.37 -29.52
CA TRP A 302 -4.80 -6.17 -30.43
C TRP A 302 -4.94 -5.47 -31.78
N PRO A 303 -4.79 -6.19 -32.91
CA PRO A 303 -4.91 -5.59 -34.23
C PRO A 303 -6.37 -5.28 -34.57
N ILE A 304 -6.56 -4.22 -35.34
CA ILE A 304 -7.82 -3.82 -35.96
C ILE A 304 -7.55 -3.77 -37.47
N SER A 305 -8.19 -4.68 -38.20
CA SER A 305 -8.03 -4.81 -39.66
C SER A 305 -8.76 -3.69 -40.39
N GLN A 306 -8.25 -3.28 -41.55
CA GLN A 306 -8.93 -2.34 -42.43
C GLN A 306 -10.29 -2.86 -42.92
N LYS A 307 -10.47 -4.19 -42.99
CA LYS A 307 -11.75 -4.84 -43.28
C LYS A 307 -12.75 -4.69 -42.12
N ASP A 308 -12.28 -4.56 -40.89
CA ASP A 308 -13.15 -4.37 -39.71
C ASP A 308 -13.91 -3.03 -39.82
N TRP A 309 -13.28 -2.03 -40.46
CA TRP A 309 -13.89 -0.75 -40.76
C TRP A 309 -14.84 -0.78 -41.97
N GLN A 310 -14.64 -1.72 -42.92
CA GLN A 310 -15.35 -1.78 -44.20
C GLN A 310 -16.52 -2.78 -44.24
N GLU A 311 -16.44 -3.89 -43.52
CA GLU A 311 -17.53 -4.90 -43.45
C GLU A 311 -18.77 -4.38 -42.69
N LEU A 312 -18.65 -3.24 -42.00
CA LEU A 312 -19.78 -2.48 -41.46
C LEU A 312 -20.36 -1.48 -42.49
N GLY A 313 -19.70 -1.28 -43.63
CA GLY A 313 -19.98 -0.23 -44.62
C GLY A 313 -20.46 -0.68 -46.01
N ILE A 314 -20.54 -1.97 -46.33
CA ILE A 314 -20.98 -2.42 -47.67
C ILE A 314 -22.25 -3.28 -47.56
N GLY A 315 -23.39 -2.66 -47.89
CA GLY A 315 -24.54 -3.38 -48.38
C GLY A 315 -24.38 -3.56 -49.88
N ASP A 316 -23.90 -4.73 -50.30
CA ASP A 316 -24.09 -5.18 -51.68
C ASP A 316 -25.25 -6.18 -51.72
N TYR A 317 -26.21 -5.85 -52.57
CA TYR A 317 -27.32 -6.71 -52.97
C TYR A 317 -26.78 -8.05 -53.50
N CYS A 318 -26.81 -9.12 -52.69
CA CYS A 318 -27.14 -10.47 -53.17
C CYS A 318 -27.39 -11.44 -52.02
N ASP A 319 -28.54 -12.12 -52.15
CA ASP A 319 -28.99 -13.37 -51.57
C ASP A 319 -28.98 -13.66 -50.06
N SER A 320 -30.21 -13.88 -49.61
CA SER A 320 -30.70 -14.74 -48.52
C SER A 320 -29.69 -15.59 -47.72
N ALA A 321 -29.83 -15.46 -46.39
CA ALA A 321 -29.43 -16.41 -45.35
C ALA A 321 -27.96 -16.39 -44.85
N SER A 322 -27.55 -15.28 -44.23
CA SER A 322 -26.47 -15.29 -43.21
C SER A 322 -26.61 -14.13 -42.21
N ASN A 323 -27.75 -14.10 -41.53
CA ASN A 323 -28.07 -13.08 -40.51
C ASN A 323 -27.35 -13.33 -39.16
N VAL A 324 -26.02 -13.47 -39.15
CA VAL A 324 -25.21 -13.67 -37.93
C VAL A 324 -23.83 -12.97 -38.05
N ALA A 325 -23.81 -11.64 -38.20
CA ALA A 325 -22.55 -10.89 -38.16
C ALA A 325 -22.09 -10.51 -36.72
N GLY A 326 -22.96 -10.64 -35.71
CA GLY A 326 -22.76 -10.05 -34.38
C GLY A 326 -22.00 -10.90 -33.34
N ASN A 327 -21.22 -11.93 -33.70
CA ASN A 327 -20.57 -12.74 -32.64
C ASN A 327 -19.27 -13.45 -33.02
N ILE A 328 -18.68 -13.15 -34.17
CA ILE A 328 -17.42 -13.77 -34.58
C ILE A 328 -16.28 -13.07 -33.84
N LEU A 329 -15.63 -13.78 -32.92
CA LEU A 329 -14.38 -13.36 -32.28
C LEU A 329 -13.28 -13.34 -33.35
N ARG A 330 -12.69 -12.17 -33.61
CA ARG A 330 -11.70 -12.03 -34.70
C ARG A 330 -10.29 -12.42 -34.29
N ASN A 331 -9.80 -11.90 -33.18
CA ASN A 331 -8.43 -12.14 -32.74
C ASN A 331 -8.40 -13.09 -31.54
N THR A 332 -7.61 -14.16 -31.65
CA THR A 332 -7.38 -15.12 -30.56
C THR A 332 -6.13 -14.80 -29.76
N GLU A 333 -5.16 -14.09 -30.34
CA GLU A 333 -3.92 -13.67 -29.68
C GLU A 333 -3.59 -12.20 -29.99
N PRO A 334 -2.99 -11.46 -29.03
CA PRO A 334 -2.58 -10.09 -29.25
C PRO A 334 -1.27 -10.02 -30.04
N THR A 335 -1.11 -8.96 -30.84
CA THR A 335 0.08 -8.69 -31.67
C THR A 335 1.30 -8.30 -30.84
N GLN A 336 1.09 -7.59 -29.74
CA GLN A 336 2.14 -7.21 -28.80
C GLN A 336 1.67 -7.38 -27.36
N LYS A 337 2.61 -7.66 -26.45
CA LYS A 337 2.35 -7.80 -25.02
C LYS A 337 3.42 -7.06 -24.23
N ILE A 338 2.99 -6.27 -23.25
CA ILE A 338 3.85 -5.75 -22.19
C ILE A 338 3.59 -6.62 -20.97
N LEU A 339 4.58 -7.43 -20.58
CA LEU A 339 4.44 -8.39 -19.49
C LEU A 339 4.33 -7.68 -18.14
N GLY A 340 3.33 -8.10 -17.37
CA GLY A 340 3.19 -7.73 -15.96
C GLY A 340 3.94 -8.70 -15.05
N GLY A 341 4.25 -8.23 -13.83
CA GLY A 341 4.84 -9.04 -12.77
C GLY A 341 3.78 -9.63 -11.84
N PRO A 342 4.15 -10.63 -11.02
CA PRO A 342 3.23 -11.29 -10.11
C PRO A 342 2.84 -10.38 -8.94
N ALA A 343 1.55 -10.29 -8.67
CA ALA A 343 0.99 -9.48 -7.57
C ALA A 343 0.85 -10.34 -6.31
N ILE A 344 1.27 -9.84 -5.14
CA ILE A 344 0.98 -10.51 -3.87
C ILE A 344 -0.52 -10.41 -3.58
N ARG A 345 -1.19 -11.54 -3.36
CA ARG A 345 -2.65 -11.61 -3.11
C ARG A 345 -3.00 -12.13 -1.73
N HIS A 346 -2.14 -12.95 -1.14
CA HIS A 346 -2.35 -13.48 0.20
C HIS A 346 -1.11 -13.25 1.06
N TYR A 347 -1.34 -13.08 2.35
CA TYR A 347 -0.28 -13.03 3.34
C TYR A 347 -0.71 -13.71 4.64
N HIS A 348 0.27 -14.14 5.42
CA HIS A 348 0.10 -14.64 6.77
C HIS A 348 1.24 -14.12 7.64
N ILE A 349 0.91 -13.40 8.71
CA ILE A 349 1.88 -12.91 9.69
C ILE A 349 2.15 -14.05 10.68
N LEU A 350 3.40 -14.48 10.78
CA LEU A 350 3.77 -15.53 11.73
C LEU A 350 3.65 -15.04 13.18
N ASN A 351 3.54 -15.99 14.10
CA ASN A 351 3.35 -15.73 15.53
C ASN A 351 4.45 -14.87 16.19
N ASP A 352 5.65 -14.82 15.60
CA ASP A 352 6.74 -13.97 16.05
C ASP A 352 6.55 -12.47 15.74
N LYS A 353 5.51 -12.13 14.96
CA LYS A 353 5.25 -10.77 14.48
C LYS A 353 6.48 -10.11 13.87
N ARG A 354 7.28 -10.88 13.15
CA ARG A 354 8.42 -10.36 12.37
C ARG A 354 8.38 -10.88 10.95
N HIS A 355 8.04 -12.14 10.80
CA HIS A 355 8.07 -12.81 9.51
C HIS A 355 6.68 -12.84 8.87
N VAL A 356 6.63 -12.59 7.56
CA VAL A 356 5.40 -12.65 6.78
C VAL A 356 5.59 -13.61 5.63
N LEU A 357 4.72 -14.62 5.58
CA LEU A 357 4.61 -15.50 4.43
C LEU A 357 3.62 -14.88 3.44
N THR A 358 3.92 -14.92 2.15
CA THR A 358 3.08 -14.35 1.11
C THR A 358 2.83 -15.35 -0.01
N LYS A 359 1.76 -15.17 -0.77
CA LYS A 359 1.46 -15.91 -1.99
C LYS A 359 1.03 -14.96 -3.10
N ASP A 360 1.64 -15.10 -4.26
CA ASP A 360 1.39 -14.24 -5.43
C ASP A 360 0.40 -14.84 -6.44
N THR A 361 0.11 -14.08 -7.51
CA THR A 361 -0.79 -14.49 -8.61
C THR A 361 -0.26 -15.66 -9.46
N GLU A 362 1.01 -16.02 -9.31
CA GLU A 362 1.62 -17.18 -9.98
C GLU A 362 1.72 -18.40 -9.03
N GLU A 363 1.06 -18.31 -7.88
CA GLU A 363 1.01 -19.32 -6.83
C GLU A 363 2.37 -19.55 -6.15
N ASN A 364 3.33 -18.64 -6.31
CA ASN A 364 4.62 -18.71 -5.62
C ASN A 364 4.48 -18.19 -4.19
N VAL A 365 5.10 -18.91 -3.26
CA VAL A 365 5.16 -18.56 -1.84
C VAL A 365 6.55 -18.02 -1.52
N ALA A 366 6.60 -16.93 -0.76
CA ALA A 366 7.85 -16.32 -0.32
C ALA A 366 7.76 -15.84 1.12
N LEU A 367 8.90 -15.85 1.82
CA LEU A 367 9.03 -15.38 3.20
C LEU A 367 9.76 -14.03 3.23
N TYR A 368 9.24 -13.12 4.05
CA TYR A 368 9.76 -11.77 4.24
C TYR A 368 10.11 -11.51 5.70
N ASP A 369 11.20 -10.76 5.94
CA ASP A 369 11.53 -10.15 7.23
C ASP A 369 10.98 -8.73 7.25
N VAL A 370 9.98 -8.46 8.09
CA VAL A 370 9.39 -7.12 8.21
C VAL A 370 10.37 -6.14 8.87
N LEU A 371 11.19 -6.58 9.83
CA LEU A 371 12.14 -5.69 10.50
C LEU A 371 13.24 -5.24 9.56
N LYS A 372 13.78 -6.16 8.76
CA LYS A 372 14.82 -5.85 7.79
C LYS A 372 14.27 -5.34 6.46
N ALA A 373 12.95 -5.25 6.33
CA ALA A 373 12.25 -4.81 5.13
C ALA A 373 12.73 -5.52 3.84
N CYS A 374 12.97 -6.83 3.90
CA CYS A 374 13.53 -7.60 2.80
C CYS A 374 12.86 -8.98 2.62
N LYS A 375 12.99 -9.54 1.42
CA LYS A 375 12.63 -10.93 1.17
C LYS A 375 13.78 -11.82 1.66
N ILE A 376 13.44 -12.89 2.39
CA ILE A 376 14.41 -13.86 2.91
C ILE A 376 14.61 -15.00 1.90
N GLU A 377 13.51 -15.59 1.45
CA GLU A 377 13.54 -16.79 0.62
C GLU A 377 12.31 -16.87 -0.29
N ASP A 378 12.52 -17.41 -1.49
CA ASP A 378 11.47 -17.82 -2.42
C ASP A 378 11.29 -19.33 -2.30
N LEU A 379 10.11 -19.76 -1.85
CA LEU A 379 9.77 -21.18 -1.67
C LEU A 379 9.14 -21.80 -2.92
N GLY A 380 8.82 -20.98 -3.92
CA GLY A 380 8.15 -21.43 -5.14
C GLY A 380 6.72 -21.91 -4.88
N ARG A 381 6.23 -22.83 -5.71
CA ARG A 381 4.85 -23.33 -5.63
C ARG A 381 4.70 -24.42 -4.58
N VAL A 382 4.57 -24.01 -3.33
CA VAL A 382 4.30 -24.89 -2.18
C VAL A 382 2.91 -24.64 -1.59
N ASP A 383 2.42 -25.58 -0.78
CA ASP A 383 1.15 -25.40 -0.07
C ASP A 383 1.29 -24.30 1.01
N PHE A 384 0.56 -23.20 0.81
CA PHE A 384 0.66 -22.02 1.65
C PHE A 384 0.23 -22.28 3.10
N GLU A 385 -0.84 -23.03 3.32
CA GLU A 385 -1.36 -23.28 4.68
C GLU A 385 -0.48 -24.24 5.47
N GLN A 386 0.06 -25.27 4.81
CA GLN A 386 1.01 -26.20 5.42
C GLN A 386 2.29 -25.47 5.83
N GLU A 387 2.81 -24.59 4.98
CA GLU A 387 4.02 -23.85 5.29
C GLU A 387 3.80 -22.83 6.42
N CYS A 388 2.62 -22.21 6.51
CA CYS A 388 2.22 -21.40 7.66
C CYS A 388 2.23 -22.22 8.96
N LYS A 389 1.62 -23.41 8.96
CA LYS A 389 1.57 -24.29 10.14
C LYS A 389 2.96 -24.76 10.56
N LYS A 390 3.80 -25.13 9.59
CA LYS A 390 5.17 -25.61 9.83
C LYS A 390 6.07 -24.55 10.47
N ARG A 391 5.89 -23.27 10.11
CA ARG A 391 6.75 -22.17 10.60
C ARG A 391 6.22 -21.47 11.84
N ASN A 392 4.94 -21.64 12.14
CA ASN A 392 4.36 -21.06 13.35
C ASN A 392 4.94 -21.74 14.59
N LYS A 393 5.56 -20.91 15.45
CA LYS A 393 6.07 -21.31 16.76
C LYS A 393 5.04 -21.00 17.85
N MET A 394 5.10 -21.70 18.97
CA MET A 394 4.27 -21.43 20.14
C MET A 394 4.85 -20.25 20.94
N VAL A 395 4.80 -19.07 20.35
CA VAL A 395 5.25 -17.79 20.93
C VAL A 395 4.16 -16.76 20.66
N TYR A 396 3.90 -15.86 21.60
CA TYR A 396 2.99 -14.75 21.38
C TYR A 396 3.74 -13.42 21.45
N VAL A 397 3.80 -12.70 20.33
CA VAL A 397 4.24 -11.30 20.28
C VAL A 397 3.03 -10.41 20.00
N PRO A 398 2.83 -9.30 20.73
CA PRO A 398 1.78 -8.33 20.45
C PRO A 398 1.87 -7.77 19.02
N ASN A 399 0.72 -7.46 18.43
CA ASN A 399 0.67 -6.93 17.08
C ASN A 399 1.13 -5.47 17.05
N TRP A 400 2.15 -5.16 16.23
CA TRP A 400 2.75 -3.82 16.17
C TRP A 400 2.75 -3.19 14.77
N PHE A 401 2.27 -3.93 13.76
CA PHE A 401 2.09 -3.45 12.40
C PHE A 401 0.88 -4.10 11.74
N ASN A 402 0.44 -3.51 10.62
CA ASN A 402 -0.56 -4.07 9.72
C ASN A 402 0.01 -4.20 8.32
N VAL A 403 -0.49 -5.18 7.57
CA VAL A 403 -0.09 -5.45 6.18
C VAL A 403 -1.23 -5.06 5.25
N ASP A 404 -0.88 -4.32 4.20
CA ASP A 404 -1.77 -3.99 3.08
C ASP A 404 -1.16 -4.48 1.76
N LEU A 405 -2.01 -5.02 0.89
CA LEU A 405 -1.66 -5.58 -0.41
C LEU A 405 -2.31 -4.84 -1.58
N LYS A 406 -2.91 -3.66 -1.35
CA LYS A 406 -3.64 -2.93 -2.41
C LYS A 406 -2.80 -2.68 -3.67
N THR A 407 -1.48 -2.47 -3.52
CA THR A 407 -0.55 -2.22 -4.63
C THR A 407 -0.01 -3.49 -5.28
N GLY A 408 -0.37 -4.68 -4.77
CA GLY A 408 0.25 -5.95 -5.15
C GLY A 408 1.67 -6.13 -4.64
N MET A 409 2.17 -5.19 -3.82
CA MET A 409 3.43 -5.26 -3.09
C MET A 409 3.14 -5.23 -1.58
N LEU A 410 4.09 -5.71 -0.79
CA LEU A 410 3.94 -5.81 0.65
C LEU A 410 4.11 -4.41 1.29
N THR A 411 3.00 -3.79 1.68
CA THR A 411 2.98 -2.48 2.34
C THR A 411 2.78 -2.66 3.84
N ILE A 412 3.72 -2.14 4.63
CA ILE A 412 3.70 -2.25 6.09
C ILE A 412 3.29 -0.91 6.69
N HIS A 413 2.19 -0.92 7.43
CA HIS A 413 1.70 0.19 8.22
C HIS A 413 2.10 -0.03 9.68
N LEU A 414 2.94 0.85 10.21
CA LEU A 414 3.21 0.90 11.64
C LEU A 414 1.96 1.45 12.34
N GLY A 415 1.71 1.01 13.58
CA GLY A 415 0.47 1.24 14.35
C GLY A 415 -0.16 2.65 14.21
N GLN A 416 -1.47 2.75 14.42
CA GLN A 416 -2.19 4.03 14.28
C GLN A 416 -1.74 5.07 15.31
N ASP A 417 -1.19 4.60 16.43
CA ASP A 417 -0.62 5.39 17.49
C ASP A 417 0.66 4.75 18.07
N GLU A 418 1.25 5.45 19.02
CA GLU A 418 2.46 5.07 19.75
C GLU A 418 2.32 3.70 20.46
N ASN A 419 1.15 3.40 21.03
CA ASN A 419 0.94 2.20 21.83
C ASN A 419 0.96 0.94 20.96
N ASP A 420 0.30 1.01 19.81
CA ASP A 420 0.28 -0.09 18.86
C ASP A 420 1.69 -0.37 18.33
N CYS A 421 2.40 0.67 17.88
CA CYS A 421 3.73 0.55 17.29
C CYS A 421 4.76 -0.03 18.27
N PHE A 422 4.69 0.35 19.55
CA PHE A 422 5.66 -0.05 20.57
C PHE A 422 5.19 -1.20 21.46
N SER A 423 4.22 -1.98 21.01
CA SER A 423 3.71 -3.12 21.79
C SER A 423 4.64 -4.34 21.83
N ALA A 424 5.54 -4.49 20.87
CA ALA A 424 6.33 -5.70 20.69
C ALA A 424 7.74 -5.61 21.33
N TRP A 425 7.80 -5.87 22.64
CA TRP A 425 9.05 -6.10 23.38
C TRP A 425 9.50 -7.56 23.29
N VAL A 426 10.76 -7.81 22.95
CA VAL A 426 11.30 -9.16 22.75
C VAL A 426 12.75 -9.26 23.24
N SER A 427 13.24 -10.50 23.42
CA SER A 427 14.67 -10.76 23.60
C SER A 427 15.43 -10.58 22.29
N ALA A 428 16.54 -9.83 22.31
CA ALA A 428 17.43 -9.72 21.16
C ALA A 428 18.08 -11.07 20.79
N LYS A 429 18.36 -11.90 21.80
CA LYS A 429 18.98 -13.23 21.62
C LYS A 429 18.00 -14.24 21.00
N GLU A 430 16.79 -14.38 21.55
CA GLU A 430 15.77 -15.32 21.05
C GLU A 430 15.35 -15.01 19.60
N THR A 431 15.47 -13.75 19.19
CA THR A 431 15.07 -13.27 17.87
C THR A 431 16.24 -13.22 16.88
N GLY A 432 17.44 -13.66 17.29
CA GLY A 432 18.64 -13.69 16.44
C GLY A 432 19.12 -12.30 16.01
N LEU A 433 18.86 -11.26 16.81
CA LEU A 433 19.39 -9.92 16.62
C LEU A 433 20.76 -9.75 17.31
N ALA A 434 21.00 -10.45 18.41
CA ALA A 434 22.27 -10.47 19.13
C ALA A 434 22.92 -11.86 19.08
N GLU A 435 24.24 -11.91 19.18
CA GLU A 435 24.99 -13.17 19.28
C GLU A 435 24.65 -13.93 20.57
N ASN A 436 24.83 -15.25 20.56
CA ASN A 436 24.42 -16.11 21.68
C ASN A 436 25.16 -15.82 22.99
N ASP A 437 26.38 -15.29 22.92
CA ASP A 437 27.21 -15.00 24.09
C ASP A 437 26.98 -13.58 24.65
N ALA A 438 26.16 -12.76 23.97
CA ALA A 438 25.81 -11.43 24.44
C ALA A 438 24.80 -11.47 25.61
N VAL A 439 24.83 -10.45 26.45
CA VAL A 439 23.83 -10.24 27.52
C VAL A 439 22.45 -10.11 26.89
N ASP A 440 21.46 -10.85 27.37
CA ASP A 440 20.10 -10.82 26.82
C ASP A 440 19.43 -9.45 27.06
N GLN A 441 19.51 -8.58 26.06
CA GLN A 441 18.90 -7.27 26.06
C GLN A 441 17.47 -7.36 25.52
N LYS A 442 16.54 -6.68 26.21
CA LYS A 442 15.17 -6.52 25.70
C LYS A 442 15.11 -5.35 24.74
N VAL A 443 14.56 -5.61 23.55
CA VAL A 443 14.44 -4.65 22.45
C VAL A 443 13.00 -4.53 22.00
N ASN A 444 12.66 -3.41 21.34
CA ASN A 444 11.33 -3.15 20.84
C ASN A 444 11.34 -3.07 19.32
N TYR A 445 10.54 -3.90 18.66
CA TYR A 445 10.53 -4.01 17.19
C TYR A 445 10.15 -2.71 16.48
N GLY A 446 9.09 -2.03 16.92
CA GLY A 446 8.68 -0.75 16.34
C GLY A 446 9.75 0.33 16.49
N ASN A 447 10.40 0.40 17.66
CA ASN A 447 11.51 1.31 17.92
C ASN A 447 12.68 1.05 16.95
N LEU A 448 13.17 -0.18 16.88
CA LEU A 448 14.31 -0.54 16.02
C LEU A 448 14.02 -0.23 14.54
N LEU A 449 12.82 -0.58 14.06
CA LEU A 449 12.46 -0.33 12.68
C LEU A 449 12.37 1.17 12.36
N LEU A 450 11.79 1.99 13.24
CA LEU A 450 11.75 3.46 13.02
C LEU A 450 13.15 4.06 12.95
N GLN A 451 14.05 3.62 13.82
CA GLN A 451 15.44 4.06 13.79
C GLN A 451 16.14 3.64 12.49
N ALA A 452 15.85 2.45 11.94
CA ALA A 452 16.41 2.02 10.66
C ALA A 452 15.82 2.81 9.47
N LEU A 453 14.50 3.06 9.47
CA LEU A 453 13.83 3.78 8.38
C LEU A 453 14.26 5.25 8.26
N LEU A 454 14.67 5.85 9.38
CA LEU A 454 15.09 7.26 9.46
C LEU A 454 16.57 7.40 9.88
N GLU A 455 17.39 6.38 9.61
CA GLU A 455 18.80 6.34 10.02
C GLU A 455 19.66 7.46 9.41
N HIS A 456 19.18 8.09 8.33
CA HIS A 456 19.85 9.18 7.62
C HIS A 456 19.29 10.58 7.94
N TRP A 457 18.16 10.70 8.65
CA TRP A 457 17.49 11.99 8.85
C TRP A 457 18.24 12.90 9.83
N TRP A 458 18.66 12.37 10.98
CA TRP A 458 19.31 13.17 12.00
C TRP A 458 20.83 12.94 11.98
N ARG A 459 21.56 13.88 11.38
CA ARG A 459 23.01 14.04 11.57
C ARG A 459 23.25 15.34 12.32
N PRO A 460 23.88 15.34 13.50
CA PRO A 460 24.49 16.56 13.99
C PRO A 460 25.55 16.98 12.97
N LEU A 461 25.42 18.18 12.39
CA LEU A 461 26.54 18.86 11.75
C LEU A 461 27.57 19.14 12.85
N HIS A 462 28.47 18.20 13.12
CA HIS A 462 29.66 18.46 13.93
C HIS A 462 30.70 19.14 13.04
N ALA A 463 31.26 20.24 13.53
CA ALA A 463 32.25 21.07 12.86
C ALA A 463 33.61 20.38 12.61
N ASP A 464 33.73 19.06 12.82
CA ASP A 464 34.97 18.31 12.70
C ASP A 464 35.10 17.51 11.38
N ASP A 465 34.05 17.47 10.54
CA ASP A 465 34.08 16.79 9.23
C ASP A 465 34.89 17.54 8.15
N GLU A 466 35.51 18.69 8.47
CA GLU A 466 36.44 19.37 7.55
C GLU A 466 37.86 18.77 7.55
N ASN A 467 38.18 17.81 8.42
CA ASN A 467 39.58 17.40 8.64
C ASN A 467 39.99 15.98 8.22
N GLU A 468 39.10 15.16 7.66
CA GLU A 468 39.48 13.83 7.11
C GLU A 468 39.73 13.88 5.60
N GLY A 469 40.68 14.74 5.23
CA GLY A 469 41.27 14.81 3.90
C GLY A 469 42.76 14.48 3.92
N ASN A 470 43.18 13.36 4.52
CA ASN A 470 44.42 12.62 4.19
C ASN A 470 44.72 11.52 5.22
N GLY A 471 44.84 10.27 4.78
CA GLY A 471 45.41 9.22 5.62
C GLY A 471 45.10 7.80 5.13
N ASN A 472 45.98 7.28 4.28
CA ASN A 472 46.07 5.86 3.96
C ASN A 472 46.64 5.11 5.19
N ASP A 473 45.91 4.18 5.79
CA ASP A 473 46.38 2.87 6.29
C ASP A 473 45.42 2.19 7.29
N GLY A 474 45.21 0.88 7.11
CA GLY A 474 45.22 -0.08 8.22
C GLY A 474 43.88 -0.54 8.83
N ASN A 475 43.47 -1.75 8.43
CA ASN A 475 42.63 -2.72 9.16
C ASN A 475 42.25 -2.38 10.63
N GLY A 476 40.97 -2.07 10.84
CA GLY A 476 40.25 -2.13 12.12
C GLY A 476 38.73 -2.23 11.84
N PRO A 477 37.92 -2.88 12.69
CA PRO A 477 36.51 -3.07 12.37
C PRO A 477 35.80 -1.71 12.33
N LEU A 478 35.24 -1.39 11.16
CA LEU A 478 34.45 -0.20 10.90
C LEU A 478 33.35 -0.08 11.95
N GLN A 479 33.48 0.93 12.81
CA GLN A 479 32.48 1.28 13.82
C GLN A 479 31.29 1.91 13.11
N HIS A 480 30.40 1.06 12.59
CA HIS A 480 29.11 1.45 12.04
C HIS A 480 28.24 2.14 13.10
N THR A 481 27.39 3.06 12.63
CA THR A 481 26.19 3.67 13.26
C THR A 481 26.36 4.96 14.07
N ARG A 482 25.98 6.10 13.47
CA ARG A 482 25.65 7.35 14.19
C ARG A 482 24.28 7.92 13.81
N GLY A 483 23.29 7.06 13.52
CA GLY A 483 21.91 7.49 13.24
C GLY A 483 20.86 6.37 13.41
N GLY A 484 21.16 5.17 12.92
CA GLY A 484 20.29 3.98 13.01
C GLY A 484 20.39 3.20 14.33
N ASN A 485 19.77 2.01 14.36
CA ASN A 485 19.88 1.08 15.48
C ASN A 485 21.11 0.15 15.32
N PRO A 486 21.61 -0.50 16.38
CA PRO A 486 22.87 -1.26 16.32
C PRO A 486 22.73 -2.67 15.70
N TYR A 487 21.52 -3.10 15.33
CA TYR A 487 21.25 -4.49 14.92
C TYR A 487 21.08 -4.67 13.42
N PHE A 488 20.45 -3.72 12.73
CA PHE A 488 20.19 -3.81 11.30
C PHE A 488 19.89 -2.46 10.65
N SER A 489 20.14 -2.38 9.35
CA SER A 489 19.63 -1.34 8.46
C SER A 489 18.60 -1.95 7.50
N VAL A 490 17.77 -1.09 6.90
CA VAL A 490 16.81 -1.46 5.86
C VAL A 490 17.38 -1.12 4.48
N PRO A 491 16.91 -1.75 3.38
CA PRO A 491 17.34 -1.38 2.04
C PRO A 491 17.13 0.11 1.78
N SER A 492 18.17 0.77 1.27
CA SER A 492 18.22 2.22 1.14
C SER A 492 17.18 2.79 0.15
N HIS A 493 16.72 1.96 -0.78
CA HIS A 493 15.63 2.25 -1.73
C HIS A 493 14.22 2.04 -1.16
N THR A 494 14.07 1.65 0.10
CA THR A 494 12.76 1.40 0.73
C THR A 494 11.95 2.71 0.77
N PRO A 495 10.72 2.76 0.20
CA PRO A 495 9.88 3.93 0.33
C PRO A 495 9.30 4.07 1.74
N VAL A 496 9.50 5.23 2.34
CA VAL A 496 8.87 5.66 3.60
C VAL A 496 7.75 6.64 3.27
N ILE A 497 6.58 6.42 3.88
CA ILE A 497 5.36 7.18 3.60
C ILE A 497 4.76 7.62 4.93
N PHE A 498 4.53 8.92 5.06
CA PHE A 498 3.80 9.55 6.15
C PHE A 498 2.41 9.94 5.67
N SER A 499 1.38 9.51 6.39
CA SER A 499 -0.02 9.74 6.04
C SER A 499 -0.87 10.07 7.27
N GLU A 500 -1.95 10.82 7.06
CA GLU A 500 -2.97 11.06 8.08
C GLU A 500 -3.80 9.79 8.36
N VAL A 501 -4.45 9.75 9.53
CA VAL A 501 -5.45 8.72 9.90
C VAL A 501 -6.65 8.89 8.97
N GLY A 502 -6.68 8.13 7.87
CA GLY A 502 -7.62 8.31 6.75
C GLY A 502 -7.01 8.09 5.38
N GLY A 503 -5.67 7.97 5.28
CA GLY A 503 -4.96 7.53 4.08
C GLY A 503 -4.44 8.66 3.20
N ARG A 504 -4.71 9.93 3.54
CA ARG A 504 -4.13 11.08 2.83
C ARG A 504 -2.62 11.10 3.04
N THR A 505 -1.85 11.06 1.95
CA THR A 505 -0.39 11.11 2.02
C THR A 505 0.09 12.54 2.25
N ILE A 506 0.88 12.71 3.30
CA ILE A 506 1.53 13.96 3.66
C ILE A 506 2.84 14.04 2.88
N TYR A 507 3.70 13.03 3.08
CA TYR A 507 5.06 13.00 2.53
C TYR A 507 5.53 11.59 2.20
N ARG A 508 6.37 11.47 1.17
CA ARG A 508 6.99 10.23 0.69
C ARG A 508 8.43 10.52 0.31
N LEU A 509 9.33 9.66 0.76
CA LEU A 509 10.75 9.68 0.39
C LEU A 509 11.31 8.25 0.37
N LEU A 510 12.53 8.07 -0.13
CA LEU A 510 13.30 6.85 0.08
C LEU A 510 14.15 7.01 1.33
N VAL A 511 14.49 5.89 1.99
CA VAL A 511 15.34 5.91 3.21
C VAL A 511 16.64 6.69 2.95
N ARG A 512 17.35 6.43 1.84
CA ARG A 512 18.61 7.11 1.48
C ARG A 512 18.51 8.62 1.31
N ASP A 513 17.33 9.12 0.96
CA ASP A 513 17.14 10.54 0.65
C ASP A 513 16.90 11.37 1.92
N ALA A 514 16.69 10.75 3.08
CA ALA A 514 16.32 11.44 4.31
C ALA A 514 17.40 12.43 4.83
N ALA A 515 18.65 12.33 4.36
CA ALA A 515 19.73 13.26 4.65
C ALA A 515 19.73 14.53 3.78
N GLY A 516 18.88 14.60 2.75
CA GLY A 516 18.80 15.77 1.86
C GLY A 516 18.30 17.01 2.60
N GLU A 517 18.74 18.20 2.19
CA GLU A 517 18.38 19.45 2.85
C GLU A 517 16.87 19.73 2.77
N THR A 518 16.27 19.51 1.60
CA THR A 518 14.82 19.69 1.40
C THR A 518 14.03 18.62 2.14
N GLU A 519 14.50 17.38 2.07
CA GLU A 519 13.92 16.21 2.74
C GLU A 519 13.95 16.39 4.26
N GLY A 520 15.07 16.85 4.83
CA GLY A 520 15.23 17.09 6.26
C GLY A 520 14.29 18.16 6.80
N VAL A 521 14.09 19.26 6.06
CA VAL A 521 13.09 20.30 6.40
C VAL A 521 11.68 19.70 6.40
N LEU A 522 11.31 18.96 5.35
CA LEU A 522 10.00 18.33 5.26
C LEU A 522 9.79 17.27 6.35
N LEU A 523 10.81 16.50 6.71
CA LEU A 523 10.72 15.54 7.80
C LEU A 523 10.51 16.24 9.15
N ASN A 524 11.19 17.38 9.41
CA ASN A 524 10.96 18.18 10.62
C ASN A 524 9.52 18.71 10.72
N GLU A 525 8.87 18.98 9.59
CA GLU A 525 7.47 19.42 9.56
C GLU A 525 6.45 18.28 9.63
N THR A 526 6.81 17.09 9.14
CA THR A 526 5.84 16.00 8.87
C THR A 526 5.93 14.82 9.82
N VAL A 527 7.09 14.56 10.42
CA VAL A 527 7.29 13.41 11.31
C VAL A 527 6.56 13.64 12.64
N PRO A 528 5.71 12.72 13.09
CA PRO A 528 4.98 12.88 14.35
C PRO A 528 5.91 12.95 15.58
N PRO A 529 5.55 13.71 16.63
CA PRO A 529 6.39 13.87 17.82
C PRO A 529 6.79 12.54 18.50
N TRP A 530 5.90 11.55 18.53
CA TRP A 530 6.20 10.23 19.11
C TRP A 530 7.29 9.47 18.33
N VAL A 531 7.43 9.72 17.02
CA VAL A 531 8.53 9.18 16.21
C VAL A 531 9.83 9.95 16.50
N VAL A 532 9.74 11.28 16.63
CA VAL A 532 10.89 12.14 16.99
C VAL A 532 11.51 11.70 18.31
N ASN A 533 10.68 11.46 19.33
CA ASN A 533 11.13 10.98 20.65
C ASN A 533 12.00 9.72 20.57
N ILE A 534 11.73 8.84 19.61
CA ILE A 534 12.44 7.58 19.45
C ILE A 534 13.67 7.70 18.55
N VAL A 535 13.53 8.43 17.44
CA VAL A 535 14.57 8.52 16.40
C VAL A 535 15.62 9.55 16.74
N VAL A 536 15.20 10.72 17.23
CA VAL A 536 16.06 11.87 17.56
C VAL A 536 16.45 11.84 19.04
N ASP A 537 15.48 11.81 19.96
CA ASP A 537 15.77 11.88 21.39
C ASP A 537 16.25 10.54 21.98
N LYS A 538 16.15 9.45 21.21
CA LYS A 538 16.52 8.08 21.60
C LYS A 538 15.86 7.62 22.91
N ASN A 539 14.66 8.13 23.20
CA ASN A 539 13.86 7.66 24.34
C ASN A 539 13.43 6.21 24.12
N LEU A 540 13.42 5.41 25.19
CA LEU A 540 12.90 4.05 25.13
C LEU A 540 11.39 4.06 25.41
N PRO A 541 10.58 3.28 24.65
CA PRO A 541 9.17 3.11 24.97
C PRO A 541 8.98 2.50 26.37
N GLN A 542 7.78 2.63 26.92
CA GLN A 542 7.47 2.02 28.21
C GLN A 542 7.30 0.50 28.09
N PHE A 543 7.69 -0.23 29.14
CA PHE A 543 7.40 -1.65 29.25
C PHE A 543 5.92 -1.90 29.54
N ILE A 544 5.36 -2.89 28.86
CA ILE A 544 3.99 -3.35 29.09
C ILE A 544 3.98 -4.29 30.28
N LYS A 545 3.08 -4.03 31.23
CA LYS A 545 2.92 -4.85 32.44
C LYS A 545 1.58 -5.58 32.42
N ILE A 546 1.56 -6.79 32.96
CA ILE A 546 0.36 -7.57 33.15
C ILE A 546 0.14 -7.90 34.63
N PRO A 547 -1.10 -7.75 35.14
CA PRO A 547 -1.46 -8.28 36.45
C PRO A 547 -1.71 -9.80 36.35
N PHE A 548 -1.28 -10.52 37.37
CA PHE A 548 -1.56 -11.95 37.52
C PHE A 548 -1.69 -12.35 38.99
N TYR A 549 -2.35 -13.48 39.23
CA TYR A 549 -2.48 -14.11 40.55
C TYR A 549 -1.56 -15.32 40.65
N LEU A 550 -1.01 -15.53 41.83
CA LEU A 550 -0.15 -16.67 42.15
C LEU A 550 -0.73 -17.43 43.34
N LEU A 551 -1.09 -18.70 43.15
CA LEU A 551 -1.81 -19.51 44.15
C LEU A 551 -1.15 -20.88 44.35
N PRO A 552 -1.22 -21.46 45.56
CA PRO A 552 -0.78 -22.85 45.74
C PRO A 552 -1.72 -23.78 44.97
N HIS A 553 -1.16 -24.74 44.24
CA HIS A 553 -1.94 -25.80 43.61
C HIS A 553 -2.56 -26.71 44.68
N ALA A 554 -3.73 -27.30 44.42
CA ALA A 554 -4.43 -28.15 45.40
C ALA A 554 -3.57 -29.34 45.89
N SER A 555 -2.66 -29.83 45.05
CA SER A 555 -1.73 -30.93 45.37
C SER A 555 -0.46 -30.50 46.13
N SER A 556 -0.25 -29.20 46.38
CA SER A 556 0.99 -28.68 46.97
C SER A 556 1.10 -28.92 48.48
N GLY A 557 -0.01 -29.16 49.17
CA GLY A 557 -0.04 -29.28 50.64
C GLY A 557 0.21 -27.97 51.40
N VAL A 558 0.43 -26.85 50.70
CA VAL A 558 0.67 -25.53 51.29
C VAL A 558 -0.67 -24.88 51.68
N LYS A 559 -0.83 -24.48 52.96
CA LYS A 559 -2.02 -23.75 53.42
C LYS A 559 -2.08 -22.39 52.74
N SER A 560 -3.24 -22.03 52.18
CA SER A 560 -3.49 -20.76 51.49
C SER A 560 -3.07 -19.57 52.35
N LEU A 561 -1.92 -18.99 52.05
CA LEU A 561 -1.64 -17.59 52.37
C LEU A 561 -2.35 -16.72 51.32
N LYS A 562 -2.51 -15.44 51.63
CA LYS A 562 -3.32 -14.44 50.91
C LYS A 562 -3.24 -14.56 49.38
N LYS A 563 -4.34 -14.26 48.67
CA LYS A 563 -4.38 -14.19 47.20
C LYS A 563 -3.47 -13.06 46.72
N ASP A 564 -2.21 -13.38 46.41
CA ASP A 564 -1.24 -12.38 46.00
C ASP A 564 -1.47 -11.99 44.54
N ARG A 565 -1.84 -10.72 44.33
CA ARG A 565 -1.95 -10.10 43.02
C ARG A 565 -0.60 -9.45 42.71
N LEU A 566 0.11 -10.01 41.74
CA LEU A 566 1.41 -9.54 41.30
C LEU A 566 1.29 -8.79 39.97
N ILE A 567 2.26 -7.93 39.69
CA ILE A 567 2.37 -7.19 38.43
C ILE A 567 3.81 -7.34 37.94
N ALA A 568 3.98 -7.80 36.72
CA ALA A 568 5.29 -7.95 36.08
C ALA A 568 5.22 -7.51 34.61
N ASN A 569 6.37 -7.34 33.97
CA ASN A 569 6.44 -7.12 32.53
C ASN A 569 5.84 -8.33 31.79
N ASP A 570 5.16 -8.09 30.68
CA ASP A 570 4.48 -9.13 29.89
C ASP A 570 5.42 -10.21 29.33
N PHE A 571 6.65 -9.82 29.01
CA PHE A 571 7.72 -10.69 28.51
C PHE A 571 8.52 -11.42 29.61
N ILE A 572 8.11 -11.35 30.89
CA ILE A 572 8.81 -12.09 31.94
C ILE A 572 8.62 -13.60 31.74
N GLN A 573 9.71 -14.36 31.86
CA GLN A 573 9.69 -15.81 31.71
C GLN A 573 9.11 -16.51 32.94
N VAL A 574 8.47 -17.66 32.72
CA VAL A 574 7.90 -18.52 33.78
C VAL A 574 8.99 -18.91 34.80
N ARG A 575 10.21 -19.20 34.36
CA ARG A 575 11.39 -19.43 35.22
C ARG A 575 11.58 -18.36 36.30
N LYS A 576 11.42 -17.07 35.95
CA LYS A 576 11.58 -15.96 36.90
C LYS A 576 10.46 -15.92 37.94
N VAL A 577 9.26 -16.40 37.58
CA VAL A 577 8.15 -16.56 38.54
C VAL A 577 8.41 -17.77 39.44
N ALA A 578 9.01 -18.85 38.93
CA ALA A 578 9.39 -20.02 39.72
C ALA A 578 10.48 -19.67 40.75
N GLU A 579 11.49 -18.89 40.35
CA GLU A 579 12.50 -18.32 41.25
C GLU A 579 11.85 -17.49 42.37
N HIS A 580 10.86 -16.64 42.03
CA HIS A 580 10.12 -15.87 43.03
C HIS A 580 9.38 -16.76 44.04
N VAL A 581 8.74 -17.85 43.58
CA VAL A 581 8.10 -18.83 44.46
C VAL A 581 9.13 -19.50 45.35
N TYR A 582 10.24 -19.95 44.79
CA TYR A 582 11.30 -20.64 45.52
C TYR A 582 11.90 -19.77 46.63
N ASP A 583 12.32 -18.55 46.30
CA ASP A 583 13.02 -17.66 47.23
C ASP A 583 12.08 -17.01 48.25
N LYS A 584 10.91 -16.53 47.80
CA LYS A 584 10.05 -15.64 48.61
C LYS A 584 8.82 -16.32 49.20
N VAL A 585 8.33 -17.39 48.58
CA VAL A 585 7.10 -18.08 49.02
C VAL A 585 7.44 -19.34 49.82
N LEU A 586 8.36 -20.17 49.31
CA LEU A 586 8.78 -21.41 49.97
C LEU A 586 10.00 -21.19 50.89
N GLY A 587 10.97 -20.36 50.49
CA GLY A 587 12.18 -20.04 51.25
C GLY A 587 11.96 -19.13 52.47
N ALA A 588 10.84 -18.40 52.55
CA ALA A 588 10.51 -17.54 53.70
C ALA A 588 10.14 -18.33 54.97
N GLY A 589 10.13 -19.67 54.92
CA GLY A 589 9.84 -20.54 56.07
C GLY A 589 11.06 -20.94 56.91
N SER A 590 12.30 -20.59 56.54
CA SER A 590 13.51 -21.08 57.21
C SER A 590 14.21 -20.10 58.18
N ASP A 591 13.76 -18.85 58.31
CA ASP A 591 14.34 -17.90 59.28
C ASP A 591 13.27 -17.31 60.21
N SER A 592 12.92 -18.06 61.25
CA SER A 592 12.21 -17.55 62.42
C SER A 592 13.19 -17.33 63.59
N GLY A 593 13.50 -16.07 63.86
CA GLY A 593 14.19 -15.59 65.07
C GLY A 593 15.25 -14.54 64.72
N SER A 594 14.98 -13.24 64.83
CA SER A 594 15.09 -12.50 66.10
C SER A 594 14.60 -11.06 65.93
N VAL A 595 14.05 -10.52 67.02
CA VAL A 595 13.44 -9.19 67.19
C VAL A 595 14.50 -8.08 67.29
N ALA A 596 14.24 -6.90 66.71
CA ALA A 596 14.26 -5.56 67.36
C ALA A 596 14.78 -4.41 66.46
N GLY A 597 14.12 -3.25 66.58
CA GLY A 597 14.76 -1.93 66.47
C GLY A 597 14.43 -1.11 65.21
N GLY A 598 13.67 -0.02 65.38
CA GLY A 598 13.29 0.89 64.30
C GLY A 598 14.34 1.97 63.96
N GLY A 599 14.01 2.79 62.97
CA GLY A 599 14.72 4.03 62.67
C GLY A 599 14.74 4.38 61.19
N ASN A 600 13.94 5.36 60.78
CA ASN A 600 14.08 6.09 59.53
C ASN A 600 15.41 6.88 59.53
N THR A 601 16.24 6.73 58.50
CA THR A 601 17.07 7.82 57.95
C THR A 601 17.47 7.54 56.50
N VAL A 602 17.29 8.57 55.69
CA VAL A 602 17.82 8.75 54.34
C VAL A 602 19.27 9.20 54.46
N SER A 603 20.23 8.51 53.85
CA SER A 603 21.47 9.16 53.39
C SER A 603 22.18 8.35 52.30
N SER A 604 22.52 9.09 51.25
CA SER A 604 23.42 8.81 50.15
C SER A 604 24.81 8.31 50.58
N GLY A 605 25.39 7.40 49.79
CA GLY A 605 26.82 7.14 49.80
C GLY A 605 27.19 5.79 49.18
N SER A 606 27.74 5.81 47.96
CA SER A 606 28.58 4.72 47.46
C SER A 606 29.84 4.60 48.34
N PRO A 607 30.45 3.41 48.44
CA PRO A 607 31.62 3.19 47.59
C PRO A 607 31.76 1.78 47.02
N ALA A 608 32.60 1.72 45.98
CA ALA A 608 33.04 0.55 45.24
C ALA A 608 33.51 -0.60 46.12
N GLY A 609 33.16 -1.82 45.70
CA GLY A 609 33.59 -3.08 46.27
C GLY A 609 33.33 -4.19 45.27
N ASP A 610 34.37 -4.49 44.50
CA ASP A 610 34.49 -5.56 43.52
C ASP A 610 34.04 -6.92 44.10
N ARG A 611 32.94 -7.48 43.56
CA ARG A 611 32.56 -8.89 43.74
C ARG A 611 31.93 -9.40 42.44
N THR A 612 32.69 -10.26 41.78
CA THR A 612 32.25 -11.23 40.78
C THR A 612 31.01 -11.97 41.27
N ASN A 613 29.85 -11.69 40.67
CA ASN A 613 28.57 -12.30 41.05
C ASN A 613 27.82 -12.79 39.81
N THR A 614 28.53 -13.52 38.94
CA THR A 614 27.97 -14.12 37.72
C THR A 614 27.56 -15.59 37.89
N ASP A 615 28.08 -16.31 38.89
CA ASP A 615 27.79 -17.76 39.05
C ASP A 615 26.61 -18.06 40.00
N SER A 616 26.30 -17.20 40.98
CA SER A 616 25.25 -17.46 41.98
C SER A 616 23.81 -17.41 41.43
N ASN A 617 23.57 -16.63 40.38
CA ASN A 617 22.24 -16.50 39.77
C ASN A 617 21.89 -17.66 38.82
N ALA A 618 22.86 -18.29 38.18
CA ALA A 618 22.63 -19.43 37.31
C ALA A 618 22.29 -20.69 38.11
N ASP A 619 23.03 -20.92 39.19
CA ASP A 619 22.78 -22.03 40.12
C ASP A 619 21.40 -21.92 40.79
N ASN A 620 21.01 -20.74 41.27
CA ASN A 620 19.69 -20.56 41.91
C ASN A 620 18.51 -20.74 40.92
N SER A 621 18.72 -20.35 39.66
CA SER A 621 17.72 -20.51 38.60
C SER A 621 17.48 -22.00 38.30
N SER A 622 18.55 -22.79 38.17
CA SER A 622 18.45 -24.24 37.95
C SER A 622 17.78 -24.97 39.14
N LEU A 623 18.11 -24.57 40.37
CA LEU A 623 17.52 -25.13 41.59
C LEU A 623 16.04 -24.80 41.75
N ALA A 624 15.61 -23.60 41.34
CA ALA A 624 14.21 -23.22 41.37
C ALA A 624 13.38 -24.03 40.36
N GLU A 625 13.92 -24.31 39.17
CA GLU A 625 13.27 -25.14 38.14
C GLU A 625 13.12 -26.59 38.57
N GLU A 626 14.12 -27.15 39.26
CA GLU A 626 14.05 -28.52 39.78
C GLU A 626 13.07 -28.67 40.95
N LYS A 627 12.80 -27.59 41.69
CA LYS A 627 12.02 -27.63 42.94
C LYS A 627 10.63 -27.03 42.86
N VAL A 628 10.31 -26.26 41.83
CA VAL A 628 9.01 -25.58 41.69
C VAL A 628 8.42 -25.80 40.31
N GLU A 629 7.22 -26.39 40.29
CA GLU A 629 6.39 -26.46 39.09
C GLU A 629 5.36 -25.33 39.09
N LEU A 630 5.25 -24.63 37.95
CA LEU A 630 4.19 -23.68 37.67
C LEU A 630 3.17 -24.27 36.70
N LEU A 631 1.90 -24.04 36.99
CA LEU A 631 0.76 -24.52 36.24
C LEU A 631 -0.21 -23.39 35.89
N CYS A 632 -0.86 -23.49 34.73
CA CYS A 632 -1.99 -22.65 34.34
C CYS A 632 -3.07 -23.57 33.76
N ASN A 633 -4.31 -23.46 34.23
CA ASN A 633 -5.40 -24.37 33.85
C ASN A 633 -5.00 -25.87 33.95
N ASP A 634 -4.34 -26.24 35.05
CA ASP A 634 -3.82 -27.59 35.33
C ASP A 634 -2.78 -28.14 34.34
N GLN A 635 -2.27 -27.30 33.43
CA GLN A 635 -1.17 -27.63 32.52
C GLN A 635 0.15 -27.12 33.08
N VAL A 636 1.17 -27.98 33.15
CA VAL A 636 2.54 -27.61 33.52
C VAL A 636 3.13 -26.69 32.46
N LEU A 637 3.71 -25.57 32.91
CA LEU A 637 4.28 -24.55 32.05
C LEU A 637 5.75 -24.83 31.76
N ASP A 638 6.15 -24.61 30.51
CA ASP A 638 7.56 -24.60 30.14
C ASP A 638 8.23 -23.35 30.74
N PRO A 639 9.35 -23.49 31.49
CA PRO A 639 10.03 -22.36 32.11
C PRO A 639 10.51 -21.27 31.13
N SER A 640 10.74 -21.64 29.87
CA SER A 640 11.17 -20.72 28.81
C SER A 640 10.04 -19.86 28.25
N MET A 641 8.77 -20.23 28.47
CA MET A 641 7.63 -19.42 28.02
C MET A 641 7.56 -18.09 28.79
N ASP A 642 7.13 -17.03 28.10
CA ASP A 642 6.77 -15.77 28.74
C ASP A 642 5.29 -15.71 29.15
N LEU A 643 4.98 -14.85 30.12
CA LEU A 643 3.63 -14.79 30.68
C LEU A 643 2.55 -14.40 29.66
N ARG A 644 2.88 -13.57 28.66
CA ARG A 644 1.94 -13.24 27.58
C ARG A 644 1.65 -14.44 26.68
N THR A 645 2.61 -15.32 26.41
CA THR A 645 2.42 -16.57 25.67
C THR A 645 1.52 -17.51 26.48
N VAL A 646 1.77 -17.65 27.78
CA VAL A 646 0.90 -18.41 28.69
C VAL A 646 -0.52 -17.85 28.70
N ARG A 647 -0.66 -16.52 28.80
CA ARG A 647 -1.97 -15.84 28.78
C ARG A 647 -2.72 -16.10 27.47
N HIS A 648 -2.03 -16.01 26.33
CA HIS A 648 -2.65 -16.14 25.02
C HIS A 648 -3.05 -17.59 24.69
N PHE A 649 -2.14 -18.55 24.91
CA PHE A 649 -2.35 -19.94 24.46
C PHE A 649 -2.95 -20.87 25.53
N ILE A 650 -2.75 -20.62 26.82
CA ILE A 650 -3.12 -21.55 27.89
C ILE A 650 -4.28 -20.99 28.73
N TRP A 651 -4.18 -19.76 29.21
CA TRP A 651 -5.20 -19.16 30.09
C TRP A 651 -6.55 -18.96 29.41
N LYS A 652 -6.56 -18.37 28.20
CA LYS A 652 -7.75 -18.14 27.34
C LYS A 652 -8.97 -17.50 28.03
N SER A 653 -8.77 -16.79 29.15
CA SER A 653 -9.81 -16.07 29.88
C SER A 653 -9.56 -14.56 29.88
N SER A 654 -10.63 -13.78 29.93
CA SER A 654 -10.57 -12.31 30.01
C SER A 654 -10.16 -11.81 31.39
N ALA A 655 -10.23 -12.65 32.42
CA ALA A 655 -9.78 -12.33 33.77
C ALA A 655 -8.24 -12.23 33.85
N ASP A 656 -7.74 -11.66 34.94
CA ASP A 656 -6.30 -11.63 35.25
C ASP A 656 -5.74 -13.07 35.24
N LEU A 657 -4.55 -13.23 34.63
CA LEU A 657 -3.86 -14.51 34.52
C LEU A 657 -3.72 -15.13 35.91
N THR A 658 -4.04 -16.41 36.07
CA THR A 658 -3.87 -17.11 37.35
C THR A 658 -2.92 -18.27 37.18
N LEU A 659 -1.81 -18.23 37.91
CA LEU A 659 -0.79 -19.27 37.96
C LEU A 659 -0.89 -20.02 39.28
N HIS A 660 -0.72 -21.34 39.21
CA HIS A 660 -0.64 -22.21 40.36
C HIS A 660 0.78 -22.73 40.52
N TYR A 661 1.30 -22.80 41.75
CA TYR A 661 2.61 -23.38 42.03
C TYR A 661 2.51 -24.63 42.90
N ARG A 662 3.42 -25.58 42.73
CA ARG A 662 3.62 -26.68 43.67
C ARG A 662 5.11 -27.05 43.80
N PRO A 663 5.56 -27.46 44.99
CA PRO A 663 6.89 -28.03 45.15
C PRO A 663 7.00 -29.35 44.40
N VAL A 664 8.12 -29.56 43.72
CA VAL A 664 8.53 -30.87 43.17
C VAL A 664 9.21 -31.63 44.32
N LYS A 665 8.80 -32.89 44.53
CA LYS A 665 9.26 -33.72 45.65
C LYS A 665 10.58 -34.41 45.38
#